data_AF-A0A2W1HHI9-F1
#
_entry.id   AF-A0A2W1HHI9-F1
#
_cell.length_a   1.000
_cell.length_b   1.000
_cell.length_c   1.000
_cell.angle_alpha   90.00
_cell.angle_beta   90.00
_cell.angle_gamma   90.00
#
_symmetry.space_group_name_H-M   'P 1'
#
loop_
_entity.id
_entity.type
_entity.pdbx_description
1 polymer ?
#
loop_
_entity_poly.entity_id
_entity_poly.type
_entity_poly.pdbx_seq_one_letter_code
_entity_poly.pdbx_strand_id
1 'polypeptide(L)'
;MVRSRDMLICSLLLGVQAVWAAPPKAAGSAGNSRSPGSGATAMGVSSATNGQRTLKGRFLHITDFHPDPFYKTYASTTSDAACHRERGPAGIYGAETTGCDSPFALINQTFRWINDNLKNEIDFIVWTGDSARHDNDDAIPRTQKQVIEQNEYMVSKFTEVFGQNGHGGGTNAFAIPIVPTFGNNDILPHNIFTSGPNRWTTKYLDIWRGFIPEAQRHQFQQGGWFSVEVIPGKLATISLNTIYFFTSNSAVDGCAKKHEPGYEHMEWLRIQLQLLRERGMKAILMGHVPPARVDGKESWDETCWQKYALFERQFRDVIVGNLFGHMNIDHFMLQDFESIEKDTENGHMGVSVRSATSGNEVELFEDGEVTVASATDYLLNLRQAWAQLPAPPVKSNKKLRTKYSDEEEEEEEEQEDTVWDWLASMVSRSSKDRKEERKKYLEKIGGQYAERYAVTHVAPSIVPNYFPTLRIIEYNITGLENFDVSTGSSSLPIVDASAGQMPIAATDYEDDEDYVRHLETVQRMKHRGKKDKKKRKYKFEVPDGPSKTAPPGPAYSPQTLTWTRYVQYFANLTRINNDFVDSPLNAVVVQDTSANEFAVSTIFGFEIGPDGKIKQKRWNEGKHKKHQGKQPRPEPHPNEFVFEVEYDTKKDKGFSDLTVRRWVEYARKIGSGESKSKFVDVEEEEVVNEHLGEDEYDAKKGKKHNKGKKGKHHKKHEMSKEWFTFAKRAFVGTLDPHEIQELFGSASATESLEGAQEVMEL
;
A
#
# COMPACT_ATOMS: atom_id res chain seq x y z
N MET A 1 61.49 10.06 -32.52
CA MET A 1 61.83 8.69 -32.92
C MET A 1 60.54 8.01 -33.38
N VAL A 2 60.21 8.02 -34.68
CA VAL A 2 60.58 7.02 -35.72
C VAL A 2 59.76 5.72 -35.58
N ARG A 3 58.66 5.63 -36.38
CA ARG A 3 58.32 4.60 -37.42
C ARG A 3 57.80 3.25 -36.89
N SER A 4 56.92 2.46 -37.53
CA SER A 4 56.25 2.48 -38.86
C SER A 4 55.26 1.29 -38.98
N ARG A 5 54.17 1.45 -39.76
CA ARG A 5 53.66 0.57 -40.87
C ARG A 5 53.10 -0.85 -40.53
N ASP A 6 52.14 -1.46 -41.23
CA ASP A 6 51.44 -1.24 -42.51
C ASP A 6 50.08 -2.01 -42.54
N MET A 7 49.20 -1.61 -43.47
CA MET A 7 47.92 -2.24 -43.84
C MET A 7 48.06 -3.61 -44.52
N LEU A 8 46.99 -4.43 -44.49
CA LEU A 8 46.55 -5.18 -45.68
C LEU A 8 45.04 -5.51 -45.66
N ILE A 9 44.39 -5.14 -46.76
CA ILE A 9 43.00 -5.43 -47.16
C ILE A 9 43.03 -6.65 -48.08
N CYS A 10 42.05 -7.57 -47.97
CA CYS A 10 41.52 -8.29 -49.12
C CYS A 10 40.10 -8.82 -48.84
N SER A 11 39.18 -8.40 -49.71
CA SER A 11 37.78 -8.82 -49.82
C SER A 11 37.66 -10.13 -50.62
N LEU A 12 36.64 -10.93 -50.35
CA LEU A 12 36.04 -11.81 -51.36
C LEU A 12 34.56 -12.09 -51.04
N LEU A 13 33.71 -11.58 -51.92
CA LEU A 13 32.29 -11.87 -52.08
C LEU A 13 32.12 -13.28 -52.66
N LEU A 14 31.04 -13.98 -52.28
CA LEU A 14 30.21 -14.82 -53.16
C LEU A 14 28.88 -15.11 -52.44
N GLY A 15 27.75 -14.89 -53.13
CA GLY A 15 26.41 -14.99 -52.57
C GLY A 15 25.66 -16.27 -52.95
N VAL A 16 24.32 -16.15 -52.80
CA VAL A 16 23.22 -16.92 -53.42
C VAL A 16 22.46 -17.90 -52.50
N GLN A 17 21.27 -17.42 -52.10
CA GLN A 17 19.92 -18.02 -52.08
C GLN A 17 19.57 -19.29 -51.27
N ALA A 18 18.61 -19.07 -50.37
CA ALA A 18 17.31 -19.74 -50.14
C ALA A 18 17.18 -21.27 -50.27
N VAL A 19 16.51 -21.90 -49.27
CA VAL A 19 15.22 -22.60 -49.42
C VAL A 19 14.66 -22.97 -48.04
N TRP A 20 13.36 -22.69 -47.87
CA TRP A 20 12.49 -23.14 -46.78
C TRP A 20 12.04 -24.59 -47.06
N ALA A 21 12.07 -25.48 -46.07
CA ALA A 21 11.47 -26.82 -46.18
C ALA A 21 10.61 -27.14 -44.96
N ALA A 22 9.34 -27.46 -45.23
CA ALA A 22 8.31 -27.86 -44.27
C ALA A 22 8.45 -29.34 -43.84
N PRO A 23 7.91 -29.75 -42.68
CA PRO A 23 7.86 -31.15 -42.28
C PRO A 23 6.63 -31.89 -42.89
N PRO A 24 6.73 -33.21 -43.13
CA PRO A 24 5.72 -33.97 -43.85
C PRO A 24 4.57 -34.46 -42.95
N LYS A 25 3.37 -34.51 -43.56
CA LYS A 25 2.21 -35.25 -43.08
C LYS A 25 2.38 -36.74 -43.39
N ALA A 26 1.93 -37.61 -42.49
CA ALA A 26 1.56 -38.98 -42.81
C ALA A 26 0.11 -39.23 -42.37
N ALA A 27 -0.68 -39.79 -43.27
CA ALA A 27 -2.06 -40.20 -43.08
C ALA A 27 -2.17 -41.71 -43.43
N GLY A 28 -3.08 -42.40 -42.75
CA GLY A 28 -3.89 -43.45 -43.37
C GLY A 28 -3.83 -44.87 -42.79
N SER A 29 -4.95 -45.29 -42.18
CA SER A 29 -5.69 -46.57 -42.37
C SER A 29 -6.34 -46.99 -41.04
N ALA A 30 -7.65 -46.79 -40.82
CA ALA A 30 -8.76 -47.72 -41.12
C ALA A 30 -8.57 -49.11 -40.48
N GLY A 31 -9.47 -49.70 -39.71
CA GLY A 31 -10.84 -49.40 -39.27
C GLY A 31 -11.45 -50.75 -38.83
N ASN A 32 -12.18 -50.82 -37.71
CA ASN A 32 -13.22 -51.84 -37.54
C ASN A 32 -14.19 -51.47 -36.42
N SER A 33 -15.47 -51.51 -36.77
CA SER A 33 -16.63 -51.24 -35.95
C SER A 33 -17.02 -52.46 -35.12
N ARG A 34 -17.55 -52.23 -33.90
CA ARG A 34 -18.66 -52.98 -33.26
C ARG A 34 -19.02 -52.37 -31.91
N SER A 35 -20.21 -51.80 -31.83
CA SER A 35 -21.06 -51.67 -30.63
C SER A 35 -22.25 -52.64 -30.84
N PRO A 36 -23.02 -53.10 -29.83
CA PRO A 36 -23.55 -52.32 -28.70
C PRO A 36 -23.74 -53.05 -27.33
N GLY A 37 -24.09 -52.30 -26.28
CA GLY A 37 -25.00 -52.81 -25.23
C GLY A 37 -24.62 -52.64 -23.75
N SER A 38 -25.29 -51.67 -23.10
CA SER A 38 -25.80 -51.65 -21.70
C SER A 38 -24.86 -51.75 -20.47
N GLY A 39 -24.76 -50.62 -19.75
CA GLY A 39 -25.21 -50.50 -18.35
C GLY A 39 -24.31 -51.00 -17.21
N ALA A 40 -23.58 -50.09 -16.55
CA ALA A 40 -23.37 -50.09 -15.09
C ALA A 40 -22.69 -48.79 -14.63
N THR A 41 -23.33 -48.11 -13.70
CA THR A 41 -22.81 -47.05 -12.82
C THR A 41 -21.68 -47.57 -11.92
N ALA A 42 -20.56 -46.83 -11.80
CA ALA A 42 -19.85 -46.59 -10.53
C ALA A 42 -18.47 -45.92 -10.74
N MET A 43 -18.25 -44.85 -9.96
CA MET A 43 -16.96 -44.33 -9.46
C MET A 43 -15.98 -43.79 -10.51
N GLY A 44 -16.05 -42.47 -10.69
CA GLY A 44 -14.94 -41.68 -11.23
C GLY A 44 -13.74 -41.77 -10.29
N VAL A 45 -12.80 -42.64 -10.61
CA VAL A 45 -11.45 -42.62 -10.07
C VAL A 45 -10.78 -41.36 -10.61
N SER A 46 -10.57 -40.38 -9.72
CA SER A 46 -9.73 -39.22 -9.96
C SER A 46 -8.31 -39.68 -10.27
N SER A 47 -8.03 -39.91 -11.55
CA SER A 47 -6.69 -40.06 -12.09
C SER A 47 -5.95 -38.76 -11.82
N ALA A 48 -4.96 -38.81 -10.93
CA ALA A 48 -3.95 -37.78 -10.74
C ALA A 48 -3.24 -37.50 -12.07
N THR A 49 -3.74 -36.52 -12.82
CA THR A 49 -3.04 -35.94 -13.95
C THR A 49 -2.09 -34.87 -13.42
N ASN A 50 -0.79 -35.03 -13.71
CA ASN A 50 0.27 -34.03 -13.54
C ASN A 50 -0.29 -32.61 -13.74
N GLY A 51 -0.46 -31.86 -12.65
CA GLY A 51 -1.33 -30.70 -12.59
C GLY A 51 -0.76 -29.49 -13.33
N GLN A 52 -1.31 -29.21 -14.50
CA GLN A 52 -1.08 -27.96 -15.23
C GLN A 52 -1.79 -26.82 -14.47
N ARG A 53 -1.04 -25.87 -13.89
CA ARG A 53 -1.62 -24.75 -13.12
C ARG A 53 -1.89 -23.58 -14.06
N THR A 54 -3.16 -23.20 -14.17
CA THR A 54 -3.61 -22.04 -14.96
C THR A 54 -3.63 -20.77 -14.11
N LEU A 55 -3.41 -19.62 -14.76
CA LEU A 55 -3.48 -18.31 -14.10
C LEU A 55 -4.93 -17.96 -13.71
N LYS A 56 -5.07 -17.38 -12.52
CA LYS A 56 -6.34 -16.88 -11.98
C LYS A 56 -6.55 -15.39 -12.23
N GLY A 57 -5.48 -14.65 -12.52
CA GLY A 57 -5.51 -13.20 -12.64
C GLY A 57 -5.63 -12.50 -11.30
N ARG A 58 -5.11 -13.10 -10.22
CA ARG A 58 -5.25 -12.59 -8.85
C ARG A 58 -3.95 -12.75 -8.07
N PHE A 59 -3.59 -11.79 -7.23
CA PHE A 59 -2.47 -11.95 -6.29
C PHE A 59 -2.77 -11.31 -4.94
N LEU A 60 -2.11 -11.82 -3.89
CA LEU A 60 -2.24 -11.33 -2.52
C LEU A 60 -1.15 -10.30 -2.23
N HIS A 61 -1.54 -9.15 -1.67
CA HIS A 61 -0.63 -8.20 -1.01
C HIS A 61 -0.94 -8.19 0.49
N ILE A 62 0.08 -8.52 1.30
CA ILE A 62 0.00 -8.61 2.76
C ILE A 62 1.28 -8.03 3.38
N THR A 63 1.17 -7.39 4.55
CA THR A 63 2.27 -6.61 5.13
C THR A 63 2.15 -6.49 6.65
N ASP A 64 3.27 -6.16 7.31
CA ASP A 64 3.29 -5.67 8.70
C ASP A 64 2.58 -6.61 9.68
N PHE A 65 3.16 -7.79 9.87
CA PHE A 65 2.61 -8.83 10.75
C PHE A 65 2.92 -8.59 12.21
N HIS A 66 4.15 -8.15 12.52
CA HIS A 66 4.61 -7.88 13.89
C HIS A 66 4.20 -8.96 14.93
N PRO A 67 4.56 -10.25 14.75
CA PRO A 67 4.37 -11.27 15.77
C PRO A 67 5.04 -10.88 17.09
N ASP A 68 4.28 -10.76 18.17
CA ASP A 68 4.83 -10.55 19.50
C ASP A 68 4.74 -11.84 20.34
N PRO A 69 5.89 -12.45 20.69
CA PRO A 69 5.93 -13.64 21.54
C PRO A 69 5.60 -13.34 23.02
N PHE A 70 5.56 -12.07 23.43
CA PHE A 70 5.28 -11.65 24.80
C PHE A 70 3.83 -11.23 25.05
N TYR A 71 3.05 -11.08 23.99
CA TYR A 71 1.63 -10.76 24.06
C TYR A 71 0.90 -11.73 24.98
N LYS A 72 0.13 -11.19 25.93
CA LYS A 72 -0.72 -11.97 26.82
C LYS A 72 -2.18 -11.55 26.65
N THR A 73 -3.02 -12.55 26.40
CA THR A 73 -4.47 -12.38 26.47
C THR A 73 -4.85 -11.86 27.85
N TYR A 74 -5.70 -10.84 27.86
CA TYR A 74 -6.18 -10.10 29.03
C TYR A 74 -5.12 -9.32 29.80
N ALA A 75 -4.00 -8.99 29.15
CA ALA A 75 -3.05 -8.00 29.63
C ALA A 75 -3.56 -6.56 29.49
N SER A 76 -2.93 -5.64 30.22
CA SER A 76 -3.18 -4.21 30.09
C SER A 76 -2.65 -3.68 28.77
N THR A 77 -3.45 -2.83 28.11
CA THR A 77 -3.05 -2.12 26.88
C THR A 77 -2.43 -0.76 27.18
N THR A 78 -2.03 -0.49 28.43
CA THR A 78 -1.30 0.74 28.81
C THR A 78 0.15 0.68 28.32
N SER A 79 0.78 1.85 28.16
CA SER A 79 2.16 1.94 27.61
C SER A 79 3.19 1.24 28.49
N ASP A 80 3.00 1.28 29.79
CA ASP A 80 3.87 0.62 30.76
C ASP A 80 3.67 -0.90 30.78
N ALA A 81 2.54 -1.41 30.30
CA ALA A 81 2.27 -2.84 30.25
C ALA A 81 2.47 -3.46 28.87
N ALA A 82 2.33 -2.68 27.80
CA ALA A 82 2.56 -3.05 26.40
C ALA A 82 1.89 -4.38 25.98
N CYS A 83 0.74 -4.73 26.55
CA CYS A 83 0.10 -6.05 26.37
C CYS A 83 0.90 -7.27 26.88
N HIS A 84 1.99 -7.07 27.61
CA HIS A 84 2.84 -8.15 28.15
C HIS A 84 2.53 -8.49 29.61
N ARG A 85 1.87 -7.57 30.33
CA ARG A 85 1.70 -7.64 31.79
C ARG A 85 0.47 -6.89 32.26
N GLU A 86 0.26 -6.98 33.57
CA GLU A 86 -0.92 -6.46 34.26
C GLU A 86 -2.22 -6.99 33.66
N ARG A 87 -3.36 -6.46 34.09
CA ARG A 87 -4.67 -6.95 33.65
C ARG A 87 -5.40 -5.87 32.87
N GLY A 88 -5.96 -6.23 31.72
CA GLY A 88 -6.74 -5.32 30.91
C GLY A 88 -7.39 -5.96 29.70
N PRO A 89 -7.68 -5.17 28.66
CA PRO A 89 -8.61 -5.55 27.60
C PRO A 89 -7.97 -6.27 26.40
N ALA A 90 -6.71 -6.67 26.48
CA ALA A 90 -6.04 -7.35 25.37
C ALA A 90 -6.78 -8.65 24.97
N GLY A 91 -7.31 -8.71 23.75
CA GLY A 91 -8.08 -9.87 23.28
C GLY A 91 -7.20 -11.05 22.85
N ILE A 92 -7.80 -12.22 22.63
CA ILE A 92 -7.04 -13.41 22.21
C ILE A 92 -6.37 -13.24 20.83
N TYR A 93 -7.00 -12.52 19.91
CA TYR A 93 -6.47 -12.27 18.57
C TYR A 93 -5.88 -10.87 18.40
N GLY A 94 -5.54 -10.20 19.50
CA GLY A 94 -4.98 -8.85 19.47
C GLY A 94 -5.92 -7.82 20.09
N ALA A 95 -5.42 -6.61 20.25
CA ALA A 95 -6.14 -5.47 20.79
C ALA A 95 -6.20 -4.39 19.72
N GLU A 96 -7.33 -4.30 19.00
CA GLU A 96 -7.49 -3.31 17.93
C GLU A 96 -7.34 -1.89 18.47
N THR A 97 -6.83 -0.98 17.62
CA THR A 97 -6.68 0.44 17.95
C THR A 97 -5.70 0.71 19.10
N THR A 98 -4.78 -0.22 19.39
CA THR A 98 -3.75 -0.06 20.42
C THR A 98 -2.34 0.00 19.82
N GLY A 99 -1.32 0.32 20.62
CA GLY A 99 0.09 0.13 20.25
C GLY A 99 0.60 -1.31 20.43
N CYS A 100 -0.29 -2.28 20.66
CA CYS A 100 0.12 -3.66 20.86
C CYS A 100 0.31 -4.39 19.52
N ASP A 101 1.36 -5.19 19.48
CA ASP A 101 1.68 -6.04 18.35
C ASP A 101 0.80 -7.30 18.26
N SER A 102 0.96 -8.07 17.18
CA SER A 102 0.11 -9.23 16.89
C SER A 102 0.45 -10.43 17.77
N PRO A 103 -0.49 -11.03 18.52
CA PRO A 103 -0.26 -12.35 19.08
C PRO A 103 -0.07 -13.39 17.97
N PHE A 104 0.71 -14.44 18.24
CA PHE A 104 0.81 -15.56 17.30
C PHE A 104 -0.54 -16.19 16.95
N ALA A 105 -1.53 -16.12 17.84
CA ALA A 105 -2.89 -16.56 17.58
C ALA A 105 -3.53 -15.85 16.37
N LEU A 106 -3.35 -14.53 16.24
CA LEU A 106 -3.83 -13.75 15.11
C LEU A 106 -3.19 -14.23 13.81
N ILE A 107 -1.86 -14.33 13.78
CA ILE A 107 -1.11 -14.76 12.59
C ILE A 107 -1.51 -16.18 12.18
N ASN A 108 -1.65 -17.09 13.14
CA ASN A 108 -2.09 -18.46 12.88
C ASN A 108 -3.48 -18.49 12.23
N GLN A 109 -4.44 -17.70 12.73
CA GLN A 109 -5.76 -17.64 12.11
C GLN A 109 -5.75 -16.95 10.75
N THR A 110 -4.92 -15.93 10.55
CA THR A 110 -4.72 -15.30 9.24
C THR A 110 -4.26 -16.31 8.20
N PHE A 111 -3.24 -17.12 8.49
CA PHE A 111 -2.76 -18.13 7.54
C PHE A 111 -3.73 -19.29 7.35
N ARG A 112 -4.50 -19.68 8.37
CA ARG A 112 -5.60 -20.64 8.21
C ARG A 112 -6.67 -20.10 7.26
N TRP A 113 -7.11 -18.85 7.45
CA TRP A 113 -8.08 -18.23 6.57
C TRP A 113 -7.56 -18.13 5.13
N ILE A 114 -6.29 -17.76 4.93
CA ILE A 114 -5.64 -17.74 3.60
C ILE A 114 -5.63 -19.15 2.98
N ASN A 115 -5.30 -20.18 3.76
CA ASN A 115 -5.32 -21.57 3.28
C ASN A 115 -6.71 -21.99 2.79
N ASP A 116 -7.74 -21.68 3.58
CA ASP A 116 -9.09 -22.18 3.36
C ASP A 116 -9.81 -21.39 2.24
N ASN A 117 -9.46 -20.13 2.04
CA ASN A 117 -10.19 -19.23 1.14
C ASN A 117 -9.40 -18.83 -0.12
N LEU A 118 -8.07 -18.73 -0.06
CA LEU A 118 -7.26 -18.09 -1.11
C LEU A 118 -6.24 -18.99 -1.79
N LYS A 119 -5.76 -20.05 -1.13
CA LYS A 119 -4.61 -20.85 -1.59
C LYS A 119 -4.64 -21.26 -3.06
N ASN A 120 -5.81 -21.63 -3.58
CA ASN A 120 -5.99 -22.09 -4.96
C ASN A 120 -6.53 -21.02 -5.92
N GLU A 121 -6.72 -19.80 -5.42
CA GLU A 121 -7.39 -18.69 -6.12
C GLU A 121 -6.44 -17.53 -6.47
N ILE A 122 -5.16 -17.63 -6.09
CA ILE A 122 -4.14 -16.61 -6.33
C ILE A 122 -2.93 -17.17 -7.09
N ASP A 123 -2.25 -16.31 -7.82
CA ASP A 123 -1.13 -16.64 -8.70
C ASP A 123 0.22 -16.53 -7.98
N PHE A 124 0.39 -15.49 -7.15
CA PHE A 124 1.60 -15.19 -6.37
C PHE A 124 1.27 -14.31 -5.15
N ILE A 125 2.26 -14.08 -4.29
CA ILE A 125 2.14 -13.24 -3.09
C ILE A 125 3.22 -12.16 -3.09
N VAL A 126 2.82 -10.94 -2.75
CA VAL A 126 3.68 -9.80 -2.43
C VAL A 126 3.63 -9.59 -0.91
N TRP A 127 4.75 -9.79 -0.23
CA TRP A 127 4.88 -9.62 1.22
C TRP A 127 5.83 -8.45 1.51
N THR A 128 5.28 -7.29 1.90
CA THR A 128 6.06 -6.05 2.03
C THR A 128 6.77 -5.88 3.39
N GLY A 129 7.18 -6.96 4.05
CA GLY A 129 8.07 -6.93 5.22
C GLY A 129 7.38 -6.69 6.57
N ASP A 130 8.19 -6.33 7.56
CA ASP A 130 7.85 -6.05 8.96
C ASP A 130 7.24 -7.24 9.69
N SER A 131 8.13 -8.17 10.03
CA SER A 131 7.82 -9.44 10.69
C SER A 131 8.44 -9.57 12.06
N ALA A 132 9.17 -8.58 12.55
CA ALA A 132 9.60 -8.51 13.94
C ALA A 132 8.80 -7.46 14.69
N ARG A 133 8.30 -7.78 15.90
CA ARG A 133 7.57 -6.86 16.79
C ARG A 133 8.26 -5.51 16.94
N HIS A 134 7.52 -4.44 17.22
CA HIS A 134 8.07 -3.16 17.65
C HIS A 134 8.80 -3.27 19.00
N ASP A 135 9.65 -2.30 19.29
CA ASP A 135 10.39 -2.22 20.54
C ASP A 135 9.64 -1.37 21.58
N ASN A 136 8.36 -1.72 21.79
CA ASN A 136 7.41 -0.93 22.56
C ASN A 136 7.48 -1.15 24.09
N ASP A 137 8.23 -2.16 24.55
CA ASP A 137 8.41 -2.47 25.97
C ASP A 137 9.88 -2.32 26.38
N ASP A 138 10.20 -1.21 27.04
CA ASP A 138 11.54 -0.93 27.58
C ASP A 138 12.07 -2.02 28.53
N ALA A 139 11.19 -2.81 29.16
CA ALA A 139 11.60 -3.90 30.05
C ALA A 139 11.98 -5.17 29.27
N ILE A 140 11.57 -5.28 28.01
CA ILE A 140 11.81 -6.41 27.14
C ILE A 140 12.27 -5.87 25.77
N PRO A 141 13.52 -5.37 25.67
CA PRO A 141 14.02 -4.84 24.41
C PRO A 141 14.12 -5.94 23.34
N ARG A 142 13.93 -5.55 22.08
CA ARG A 142 14.03 -6.46 20.93
C ARG A 142 15.48 -6.82 20.64
N THR A 143 15.73 -8.11 20.46
CA THR A 143 17.07 -8.67 20.20
C THR A 143 17.23 -9.12 18.75
N GLN A 144 18.48 -9.26 18.28
CA GLN A 144 18.74 -9.81 16.93
C GLN A 144 18.15 -11.22 16.77
N LYS A 145 18.25 -12.03 17.82
CA LYS A 145 17.70 -13.39 17.85
C LYS A 145 16.19 -13.39 17.64
N GLN A 146 15.46 -12.50 18.30
CA GLN A 146 14.01 -12.40 18.13
C GLN A 146 13.63 -12.00 16.71
N VAL A 147 14.30 -11.00 16.12
CA VAL A 147 14.07 -10.59 14.73
C VAL A 147 14.19 -11.77 13.76
N ILE A 148 15.23 -12.60 13.96
CA ILE A 148 15.49 -13.82 13.20
C ILE A 148 14.38 -14.85 13.42
N GLU A 149 14.07 -15.20 14.67
CA GLU A 149 13.07 -16.23 15.01
C GLU A 149 11.68 -15.86 14.50
N GLN A 150 11.31 -14.59 14.57
CA GLN A 150 10.03 -14.09 14.07
C GLN A 150 9.95 -14.16 12.54
N ASN A 151 11.04 -13.83 11.83
CA ASN A 151 11.10 -14.00 10.39
C ASN A 151 11.07 -15.47 9.97
N GLU A 152 11.80 -16.35 10.68
CA GLU A 152 11.74 -17.80 10.48
C GLU A 152 10.32 -18.35 10.74
N TYR A 153 9.63 -17.84 11.76
CA TYR A 153 8.23 -18.15 12.02
C TYR A 153 7.32 -17.76 10.85
N MET A 154 7.47 -16.55 10.30
CA MET A 154 6.67 -16.13 9.14
C MET A 154 6.94 -17.00 7.90
N VAL A 155 8.20 -17.35 7.63
CA VAL A 155 8.54 -18.31 6.55
C VAL A 155 7.89 -19.67 6.79
N SER A 156 7.85 -20.13 8.04
CA SER A 156 7.18 -21.39 8.39
C SER A 156 5.68 -21.34 8.07
N LYS A 157 5.00 -20.22 8.33
CA LYS A 157 3.58 -20.04 8.01
C LYS A 157 3.30 -20.06 6.51
N PHE A 158 4.14 -19.41 5.71
CA PHE A 158 4.05 -19.52 4.25
C PHE A 158 4.31 -20.94 3.75
N THR A 159 5.25 -21.66 4.39
CA THR A 159 5.57 -23.05 4.06
C THR A 159 4.43 -24.00 4.40
N GLU A 160 3.76 -23.81 5.55
CA GLU A 160 2.57 -24.59 5.93
C GLU A 160 1.45 -24.49 4.89
N VAL A 161 1.21 -23.30 4.35
CA VAL A 161 0.11 -23.07 3.39
C VAL A 161 0.51 -23.41 1.96
N PHE A 162 1.70 -22.98 1.51
CA PHE A 162 2.10 -23.01 0.10
C PHE A 162 3.29 -23.94 -0.21
N GLY A 163 3.87 -24.61 0.78
CA GLY A 163 5.00 -25.52 0.58
C GLY A 163 4.65 -26.75 -0.26
N GLN A 164 5.62 -27.22 -1.04
CA GLN A 164 5.53 -28.47 -1.83
C GLN A 164 6.43 -29.55 -1.25
N ASN A 165 5.88 -30.76 -1.09
CA ASN A 165 6.64 -31.92 -0.63
C ASN A 165 7.50 -32.50 -1.77
N GLY A 166 8.80 -32.69 -1.54
CA GLY A 166 9.66 -33.55 -2.38
C GLY A 166 10.38 -32.89 -3.56
N HIS A 167 10.30 -31.57 -3.74
CA HIS A 167 11.11 -30.85 -4.73
C HIS A 167 12.32 -30.19 -4.06
N GLY A 168 13.52 -30.47 -4.59
CA GLY A 168 14.81 -30.01 -4.04
C GLY A 168 14.86 -28.51 -3.79
N GLY A 169 15.62 -28.11 -2.77
CA GLY A 169 15.64 -26.74 -2.24
C GLY A 169 15.80 -25.64 -3.30
N GLY A 170 15.19 -24.48 -3.05
CA GLY A 170 15.16 -23.32 -3.97
C GLY A 170 13.74 -22.77 -4.14
N THR A 171 13.50 -21.97 -5.18
CA THR A 171 12.19 -21.35 -5.47
C THR A 171 11.08 -22.33 -5.85
N ASN A 172 11.46 -23.57 -6.18
CA ASN A 172 10.52 -24.65 -6.47
C ASN A 172 9.98 -25.32 -5.19
N ALA A 173 10.35 -24.82 -4.01
CA ALA A 173 9.83 -25.29 -2.72
C ALA A 173 8.38 -24.85 -2.46
N PHE A 174 7.86 -23.88 -3.22
CA PHE A 174 6.52 -23.32 -3.03
C PHE A 174 5.67 -23.52 -4.28
N ALA A 175 4.37 -23.75 -4.08
CA ALA A 175 3.40 -23.94 -5.16
C ALA A 175 3.17 -22.67 -5.98
N ILE A 176 3.41 -21.51 -5.35
CA ILE A 176 3.21 -20.19 -5.93
C ILE A 176 4.41 -19.30 -5.55
N PRO A 177 4.85 -18.35 -6.40
CA PRO A 177 5.91 -17.41 -6.03
C PRO A 177 5.47 -16.53 -4.84
N ILE A 178 6.39 -16.34 -3.89
CA ILE A 178 6.22 -15.44 -2.74
C ILE A 178 7.40 -14.49 -2.76
N VAL A 179 7.13 -13.18 -2.81
CA VAL A 179 8.16 -12.15 -2.96
C VAL A 179 8.19 -11.29 -1.69
N PRO A 180 9.15 -11.52 -0.77
CA PRO A 180 9.34 -10.68 0.40
C PRO A 180 10.17 -9.41 0.11
N THR A 181 10.12 -8.44 1.02
CA THR A 181 11.12 -7.37 1.15
C THR A 181 11.41 -7.10 2.63
N PHE A 182 12.51 -6.41 2.91
CA PHE A 182 12.84 -5.96 4.25
C PHE A 182 11.92 -4.84 4.71
N GLY A 183 11.33 -5.03 5.89
CA GLY A 183 10.77 -3.95 6.67
C GLY A 183 11.80 -3.29 7.59
N ASN A 184 11.48 -2.11 8.11
CA ASN A 184 12.42 -1.36 8.96
C ASN A 184 12.55 -1.95 10.37
N ASN A 185 11.61 -2.81 10.77
CA ASN A 185 11.65 -3.61 11.98
C ASN A 185 12.33 -4.97 11.79
N ASP A 186 12.54 -5.42 10.55
CA ASP A 186 13.25 -6.68 10.23
C ASP A 186 14.78 -6.59 10.39
N ILE A 187 15.27 -5.53 11.02
CA ILE A 187 16.68 -5.33 11.32
C ILE A 187 16.84 -4.70 12.69
N LEU A 188 18.00 -4.94 13.28
CA LEU A 188 18.49 -4.22 14.43
C LEU A 188 19.77 -3.47 14.05
N PRO A 189 20.03 -2.27 14.57
CA PRO A 189 19.07 -1.35 15.20
C PRO A 189 17.97 -0.94 14.22
N HIS A 190 16.79 -0.62 14.77
CA HIS A 190 15.64 -0.16 14.00
C HIS A 190 16.03 0.96 13.01
N ASN A 191 15.57 0.87 11.76
CA ASN A 191 15.87 1.80 10.65
C ASN A 191 17.33 1.84 10.15
N ILE A 192 18.29 1.21 10.84
CA ILE A 192 19.71 1.35 10.51
C ILE A 192 20.19 0.16 9.65
N PHE A 193 20.11 0.32 8.32
CA PHE A 193 20.63 -0.65 7.37
C PHE A 193 21.93 -0.14 6.73
N THR A 194 23.05 -0.85 6.95
CA THR A 194 24.36 -0.52 6.37
C THR A 194 24.55 -1.14 4.98
N SER A 195 25.52 -0.66 4.20
CA SER A 195 25.86 -1.26 2.90
C SER A 195 26.13 -2.77 3.04
N GLY A 196 25.60 -3.56 2.11
CA GLY A 196 25.90 -5.00 2.04
C GLY A 196 27.26 -5.28 1.37
N PRO A 197 27.74 -6.53 1.42
CA PRO A 197 27.22 -7.62 2.24
C PRO A 197 27.40 -7.35 3.73
N ASN A 198 26.37 -7.66 4.51
CA ASN A 198 26.31 -7.46 5.96
C ASN A 198 25.65 -8.68 6.65
N ARG A 199 25.59 -8.66 7.99
CA ARG A 199 25.01 -9.76 8.77
C ARG A 199 23.54 -10.04 8.42
N TRP A 200 22.76 -9.00 8.16
CA TRP A 200 21.34 -9.12 7.81
C TRP A 200 21.13 -9.73 6.43
N THR A 201 21.73 -9.15 5.39
CA THR A 201 21.68 -9.68 4.01
C THR A 201 22.15 -11.14 3.92
N THR A 202 23.14 -11.53 4.73
CA THR A 202 23.61 -12.92 4.74
C THR A 202 22.62 -13.86 5.44
N LYS A 203 22.16 -13.51 6.64
CA LYS A 203 21.20 -14.35 7.39
C LYS A 203 19.86 -14.47 6.69
N TYR A 204 19.35 -13.38 6.12
CA TYR A 204 18.10 -13.39 5.37
C TYR A 204 18.23 -14.14 4.04
N LEU A 205 19.42 -14.22 3.45
CA LEU A 205 19.60 -15.10 2.29
C LEU A 205 19.34 -16.56 2.68
N ASP A 206 19.71 -16.97 3.88
CA ASP A 206 19.45 -18.32 4.37
C ASP A 206 17.97 -18.52 4.73
N ILE A 207 17.34 -17.55 5.40
CA ILE A 207 15.90 -17.60 5.76
C ILE A 207 15.02 -17.57 4.50
N TRP A 208 15.30 -16.70 3.53
CA TRP A 208 14.52 -16.48 2.31
C TRP A 208 15.07 -17.24 1.09
N ARG A 209 15.95 -18.22 1.29
CA ARG A 209 16.58 -18.99 0.21
C ARG A 209 15.57 -19.61 -0.76
N GLY A 210 14.41 -20.00 -0.22
CA GLY A 210 13.30 -20.59 -0.98
C GLY A 210 12.43 -19.57 -1.71
N PHE A 211 12.58 -18.27 -1.45
CA PHE A 211 11.85 -17.20 -2.15
C PHE A 211 12.72 -16.50 -3.21
N ILE A 212 14.04 -16.52 -3.03
CA ILE A 212 14.99 -15.81 -3.89
C ILE A 212 15.55 -16.77 -4.95
N PRO A 213 15.31 -16.50 -6.26
CA PRO A 213 15.89 -17.27 -7.35
C PRO A 213 17.41 -17.35 -7.23
N GLU A 214 18.01 -18.46 -7.61
CA GLU A 214 19.46 -18.67 -7.46
C GLU A 214 20.30 -17.59 -8.16
N ALA A 215 19.92 -17.24 -9.39
CA ALA A 215 20.51 -16.14 -10.16
C ALA A 215 20.37 -14.76 -9.50
N GLN A 216 19.56 -14.67 -8.44
CA GLN A 216 19.29 -13.44 -7.69
C GLN A 216 20.00 -13.35 -6.33
N ARG A 217 20.66 -14.43 -5.88
CA ARG A 217 21.22 -14.51 -4.53
C ARG A 217 22.43 -13.61 -4.32
N HIS A 218 23.29 -13.45 -5.33
CA HIS A 218 24.48 -12.61 -5.20
C HIS A 218 24.13 -11.13 -5.01
N GLN A 219 23.23 -10.58 -5.84
CA GLN A 219 22.76 -9.20 -5.67
C GLN A 219 21.96 -9.01 -4.37
N PHE A 220 21.20 -10.03 -3.95
CA PHE A 220 20.55 -9.98 -2.64
C PHE A 220 21.57 -9.85 -1.51
N GLN A 221 22.70 -10.54 -1.57
CA GLN A 221 23.76 -10.35 -0.57
C GLN A 221 24.38 -8.95 -0.65
N GLN A 222 24.51 -8.37 -1.84
CA GLN A 222 25.11 -7.04 -2.00
C GLN A 222 24.24 -5.92 -1.39
N GLY A 223 22.91 -6.05 -1.34
CA GLY A 223 22.07 -5.00 -0.76
C GLY A 223 20.63 -5.34 -0.44
N GLY A 224 20.25 -6.60 -0.40
CA GLY A 224 18.92 -7.05 0.02
C GLY A 224 17.82 -6.80 -1.01
N TRP A 225 18.16 -6.43 -2.24
CA TRP A 225 17.22 -6.26 -3.35
C TRP A 225 17.35 -7.41 -4.36
N PHE A 226 16.24 -7.76 -5.00
CA PHE A 226 16.17 -8.86 -5.97
C PHE A 226 14.91 -8.78 -6.83
N SER A 227 14.82 -9.63 -7.86
CA SER A 227 13.63 -9.75 -8.69
C SER A 227 13.16 -11.20 -8.81
N VAL A 228 11.84 -11.40 -8.96
CA VAL A 228 11.24 -12.72 -9.17
C VAL A 228 10.31 -12.64 -10.36
N GLU A 229 10.46 -13.54 -11.33
CA GLU A 229 9.50 -13.69 -12.43
C GLU A 229 8.24 -14.41 -11.92
N VAL A 230 7.30 -13.64 -11.37
CA VAL A 230 6.04 -14.17 -10.81
C VAL A 230 5.12 -14.75 -11.89
N ILE A 231 5.24 -14.28 -13.13
CA ILE A 231 4.70 -14.94 -14.32
C ILE A 231 5.87 -15.09 -15.31
N PRO A 232 6.41 -16.30 -15.49
CA PRO A 232 7.61 -16.54 -16.30
C PRO A 232 7.57 -15.88 -17.68
N GLY A 233 8.58 -15.07 -18.00
CA GLY A 233 8.68 -14.37 -19.29
C GLY A 233 7.60 -13.32 -19.57
N LYS A 234 6.73 -12.98 -18.61
CA LYS A 234 5.66 -11.99 -18.75
C LYS A 234 5.69 -10.89 -17.69
N LEU A 235 5.79 -11.25 -16.42
CA LEU A 235 5.71 -10.32 -15.29
C LEU A 235 6.75 -10.67 -14.23
N ALA A 236 7.51 -9.68 -13.80
CA ALA A 236 8.41 -9.78 -12.67
C ALA A 236 7.98 -8.83 -11.54
N THR A 237 8.19 -9.25 -10.30
CA THR A 237 8.12 -8.37 -9.13
C THR A 237 9.54 -8.03 -8.71
N ILE A 238 9.83 -6.73 -8.58
CA ILE A 238 11.14 -6.20 -8.16
C ILE A 238 11.02 -5.80 -6.69
N SER A 239 11.72 -6.52 -5.83
CA SER A 239 11.80 -6.26 -4.40
C SER A 239 12.91 -5.24 -4.11
N LEU A 240 12.50 -4.03 -3.74
CA LEU A 240 13.37 -2.92 -3.38
C LEU A 240 13.67 -2.95 -1.89
N ASN A 241 14.94 -2.84 -1.52
CA ASN A 241 15.34 -2.50 -0.15
C ASN A 241 15.21 -0.98 0.06
N THR A 242 14.01 -0.54 0.44
CA THR A 242 13.68 0.89 0.62
C THR A 242 14.31 1.53 1.86
N ILE A 243 14.89 0.72 2.76
CA ILE A 243 15.58 1.25 3.96
C ILE A 243 16.84 2.03 3.55
N TYR A 244 17.42 1.76 2.38
CA TYR A 244 18.48 2.58 1.81
C TYR A 244 18.04 3.95 1.30
N PHE A 245 16.74 4.14 1.10
CA PHE A 245 16.16 5.41 0.68
C PHE A 245 15.57 6.18 1.86
N PHE A 246 15.30 5.48 2.97
CA PHE A 246 14.60 6.02 4.13
C PHE A 246 15.38 7.15 4.81
N THR A 247 14.73 8.29 5.04
CA THR A 247 15.33 9.47 5.68
C THR A 247 15.85 9.17 7.10
N SER A 248 15.18 8.27 7.82
CA SER A 248 15.57 7.84 9.18
C SER A 248 16.78 6.89 9.20
N ASN A 249 17.25 6.39 8.06
CA ASN A 249 18.47 5.59 8.03
C ASN A 249 19.71 6.50 8.04
N SER A 250 20.29 6.71 9.22
CA SER A 250 21.48 7.53 9.40
C SER A 250 22.78 6.88 8.88
N ALA A 251 22.76 5.59 8.55
CA ALA A 251 23.94 4.89 8.01
C ALA A 251 24.19 5.18 6.52
N VAL A 252 23.23 5.77 5.80
CA VAL A 252 23.30 6.06 4.36
C VAL A 252 23.10 7.54 4.04
N ASP A 253 23.55 7.97 2.87
CA ASP A 253 23.57 9.39 2.47
C ASP A 253 22.97 9.59 1.07
N GLY A 254 21.76 9.06 0.88
CA GLY A 254 20.95 9.22 -0.33
C GLY A 254 21.45 8.44 -1.55
N CYS A 255 21.01 8.87 -2.72
CA CYS A 255 21.22 8.18 -4.00
C CYS A 255 22.08 8.97 -5.01
N ALA A 256 22.65 10.12 -4.61
CA ALA A 256 23.47 10.94 -5.50
C ALA A 256 24.90 10.41 -5.71
N LYS A 257 25.53 9.88 -4.67
CA LYS A 257 26.96 9.49 -4.68
C LYS A 257 27.14 8.03 -5.07
N LYS A 258 28.07 7.74 -5.99
CA LYS A 258 28.31 6.39 -6.53
C LYS A 258 28.65 5.28 -5.52
N HIS A 259 29.15 5.62 -4.35
CA HIS A 259 29.55 4.68 -3.31
C HIS A 259 28.49 4.52 -2.21
N GLU A 260 27.38 5.25 -2.31
CA GLU A 260 26.25 5.06 -1.40
C GLU A 260 25.40 3.91 -1.92
N PRO A 261 24.93 3.00 -1.04
CA PRO A 261 24.14 1.84 -1.44
C PRO A 261 22.85 2.25 -2.16
N GLY A 262 22.27 3.41 -1.82
CA GLY A 262 21.13 3.98 -2.53
C GLY A 262 21.41 4.26 -4.02
N TYR A 263 22.62 4.73 -4.36
CA TYR A 263 23.01 4.92 -5.77
C TYR A 263 23.14 3.59 -6.49
N GLU A 264 23.83 2.62 -5.89
CA GLU A 264 24.05 1.28 -6.46
C GLU A 264 22.73 0.56 -6.70
N HIS A 265 21.80 0.65 -5.74
CA HIS A 265 20.45 0.11 -5.85
C HIS A 265 19.67 0.72 -7.02
N MET A 266 19.74 2.05 -7.19
CA MET A 266 19.09 2.74 -8.32
C MET A 266 19.70 2.36 -9.68
N GLU A 267 21.03 2.19 -9.77
CA GLU A 267 21.64 1.68 -11.01
C GLU A 267 21.21 0.25 -11.31
N TRP A 268 21.16 -0.61 -10.29
CA TRP A 268 20.64 -1.96 -10.45
C TRP A 268 19.18 -1.96 -10.94
N LEU A 269 18.31 -1.16 -10.33
CA LEU A 269 16.91 -1.02 -10.72
C LEU A 269 16.77 -0.59 -12.18
N ARG A 270 17.53 0.43 -12.59
CA ARG A 270 17.56 0.90 -13.99
C ARG A 270 17.93 -0.22 -14.96
N ILE A 271 18.96 -1.00 -14.63
CA ILE A 271 19.39 -2.14 -15.45
C ILE A 271 18.31 -3.22 -15.51
N GLN A 272 17.68 -3.57 -14.38
CA GLN A 272 16.61 -4.58 -14.36
C GLN A 272 15.42 -4.15 -15.21
N LEU A 273 14.96 -2.90 -15.07
CA LEU A 273 13.84 -2.38 -15.86
C LEU A 273 14.17 -2.35 -17.37
N GLN A 274 15.40 -2.00 -17.73
CA GLN A 274 15.86 -2.05 -19.12
C GLN A 274 15.88 -3.48 -19.67
N LEU A 275 16.38 -4.45 -18.91
CA LEU A 275 16.35 -5.87 -19.30
C LEU A 275 14.91 -6.38 -19.47
N LEU A 276 13.99 -5.99 -18.59
CA LEU A 276 12.57 -6.35 -18.72
C LEU A 276 11.95 -5.73 -19.97
N ARG A 277 12.24 -4.46 -20.27
CA ARG A 277 11.80 -3.80 -21.51
C ARG A 277 12.27 -4.55 -22.74
N GLU A 278 13.57 -4.86 -22.81
CA GLU A 278 14.18 -5.55 -23.96
C GLU A 278 13.59 -6.95 -24.18
N ARG A 279 13.20 -7.62 -23.08
CA ARG A 279 12.53 -8.91 -23.11
C ARG A 279 11.01 -8.81 -23.35
N GLY A 280 10.45 -7.60 -23.43
CA GLY A 280 9.00 -7.38 -23.55
C GLY A 280 8.20 -7.75 -22.30
N MET A 281 8.86 -7.84 -21.14
CA MET A 281 8.26 -8.14 -19.85
C MET A 281 7.78 -6.88 -19.13
N LYS A 282 6.96 -7.09 -18.10
CA LYS A 282 6.43 -6.05 -17.22
C LYS A 282 6.95 -6.19 -15.79
N ALA A 283 6.86 -5.12 -15.01
CA ALA A 283 7.37 -5.05 -13.65
C ALA A 283 6.31 -4.55 -12.65
N ILE A 284 6.19 -5.21 -11.50
CA ILE A 284 5.64 -4.64 -10.27
C ILE A 284 6.83 -4.17 -9.43
N LEU A 285 6.81 -2.93 -8.94
CA LEU A 285 7.77 -2.49 -7.93
C LEU A 285 7.15 -2.68 -6.54
N MET A 286 7.94 -3.23 -5.62
CA MET A 286 7.52 -3.34 -4.23
C MET A 286 8.62 -2.89 -3.28
N GLY A 287 8.24 -2.41 -2.11
CA GLY A 287 9.14 -2.07 -1.01
C GLY A 287 8.37 -1.99 0.31
N HIS A 288 9.04 -1.65 1.40
CA HIS A 288 8.35 -1.49 2.68
C HIS A 288 7.95 -0.03 2.92
N VAL A 289 8.95 0.85 3.09
CA VAL A 289 8.74 2.30 3.31
C VAL A 289 8.31 2.96 2.00
N PRO A 290 7.11 3.53 1.90
CA PRO A 290 6.64 4.17 0.68
C PRO A 290 7.35 5.50 0.40
N PRO A 291 7.46 5.92 -0.88
CA PRO A 291 8.00 7.22 -1.29
C PRO A 291 7.02 8.39 -1.03
N ALA A 292 6.57 8.55 0.21
CA ALA A 292 5.73 9.67 0.59
C ALA A 292 6.51 10.99 0.55
N ARG A 293 5.93 11.98 -0.14
CA ARG A 293 6.51 13.31 -0.37
C ARG A 293 5.41 14.36 -0.42
N VAL A 294 5.07 14.89 0.76
CA VAL A 294 4.10 15.98 0.96
C VAL A 294 4.66 16.93 2.01
N ASP A 295 4.07 18.12 2.15
CA ASP A 295 4.43 19.03 3.22
C ASP A 295 4.31 18.31 4.57
N GLY A 296 5.34 18.43 5.42
CA GLY A 296 5.40 17.75 6.71
C GLY A 296 5.78 16.26 6.68
N LYS A 297 5.94 15.62 5.51
CA LYS A 297 6.47 14.26 5.41
C LYS A 297 7.26 13.97 4.14
N GLU A 298 8.55 13.70 4.35
CA GLU A 298 9.44 13.11 3.35
C GLU A 298 9.97 11.78 3.87
N SER A 299 9.46 10.67 3.32
CA SER A 299 9.92 9.34 3.75
C SER A 299 11.25 8.98 3.09
N TRP A 300 11.51 9.42 1.86
CA TRP A 300 12.77 9.10 1.18
C TRP A 300 13.66 10.33 1.07
N ASP A 301 14.98 10.11 1.06
CA ASP A 301 15.93 11.16 0.68
C ASP A 301 15.56 11.68 -0.71
N GLU A 302 15.53 13.00 -0.87
CA GLU A 302 15.10 13.66 -2.11
C GLU A 302 15.89 13.16 -3.34
N THR A 303 17.18 12.85 -3.19
CA THR A 303 17.99 12.33 -4.30
C THR A 303 17.55 10.94 -4.75
N CYS A 304 17.02 10.13 -3.83
CA CYS A 304 16.43 8.83 -4.12
C CYS A 304 15.06 8.99 -4.77
N TRP A 305 14.19 9.83 -4.20
CA TRP A 305 12.87 10.10 -4.80
C TRP A 305 12.98 10.62 -6.24
N GLN A 306 13.87 11.59 -6.49
CA GLN A 306 14.12 12.17 -7.81
C GLN A 306 14.53 11.12 -8.86
N LYS A 307 15.42 10.18 -8.50
CA LYS A 307 15.81 9.07 -9.39
C LYS A 307 14.66 8.09 -9.61
N TYR A 308 13.96 7.74 -8.54
CA TYR A 308 12.84 6.81 -8.60
C TYR A 308 11.72 7.34 -9.50
N ALA A 309 11.27 8.57 -9.29
CA ALA A 309 10.25 9.22 -10.11
C ALA A 309 10.69 9.36 -11.58
N LEU A 310 11.98 9.67 -11.82
CA LEU A 310 12.53 9.68 -13.18
C LEU A 310 12.46 8.30 -13.82
N PHE A 311 12.79 7.23 -13.11
CA PHE A 311 12.73 5.87 -13.64
C PHE A 311 11.29 5.40 -13.86
N GLU A 312 10.36 5.73 -12.97
CA GLU A 312 8.93 5.49 -13.20
C GLU A 312 8.45 6.16 -14.49
N ARG A 313 8.83 7.43 -14.71
CA ARG A 313 8.51 8.15 -15.95
C ARG A 313 9.13 7.49 -17.17
N GLN A 314 10.40 7.13 -17.10
CA GLN A 314 11.12 6.57 -18.24
C GLN A 314 10.69 5.14 -18.54
N PHE A 315 10.27 4.34 -17.56
CA PHE A 315 9.85 2.94 -17.70
C PHE A 315 8.34 2.73 -17.55
N ARG A 316 7.54 3.77 -17.81
CA ARG A 316 6.07 3.73 -17.75
C ARG A 316 5.40 2.74 -18.71
N ASP A 317 6.14 2.24 -19.70
CA ASP A 317 5.75 1.14 -20.59
C ASP A 317 5.94 -0.25 -19.96
N VAL A 318 6.77 -0.36 -18.92
CA VAL A 318 7.16 -1.61 -18.24
C VAL A 318 6.45 -1.75 -16.89
N ILE A 319 6.42 -0.68 -16.09
CA ILE A 319 5.92 -0.71 -14.71
C ILE A 319 4.37 -0.74 -14.73
N VAL A 320 3.79 -1.71 -14.02
CA VAL A 320 2.32 -1.92 -13.96
C VAL A 320 1.70 -1.40 -12.67
N GLY A 321 2.49 -1.22 -11.62
CA GLY A 321 2.03 -0.70 -10.34
C GLY A 321 3.11 -0.81 -9.25
N ASN A 322 2.89 -0.07 -8.15
CA ASN A 322 3.82 0.01 -7.03
C ASN A 322 3.12 -0.30 -5.70
N LEU A 323 3.71 -1.18 -4.88
CA LEU A 323 3.11 -1.73 -3.65
C LEU A 323 4.03 -1.55 -2.43
N PHE A 324 3.50 -0.96 -1.35
CA PHE A 324 4.23 -0.68 -0.11
C PHE A 324 3.37 -0.94 1.14
N GLY A 325 4.01 -0.91 2.32
CA GLY A 325 3.38 -1.09 3.64
C GLY A 325 3.77 0.03 4.61
N HIS A 326 4.24 -0.32 5.81
CA HIS A 326 4.88 0.56 6.80
C HIS A 326 3.96 1.55 7.54
N MET A 327 3.05 2.22 6.83
CA MET A 327 2.23 3.29 7.43
C MET A 327 1.02 2.75 8.22
N ASN A 328 0.71 1.45 8.10
CA ASN A 328 -0.42 0.76 8.72
C ASN A 328 -1.82 1.32 8.40
N ILE A 329 -1.92 2.32 7.51
CA ILE A 329 -3.17 2.94 7.02
C ILE A 329 -3.37 2.69 5.53
N ASP A 330 -4.63 2.52 5.11
CA ASP A 330 -4.98 2.34 3.70
C ASP A 330 -4.99 3.66 2.92
N HIS A 331 -4.06 3.81 1.98
CA HIS A 331 -4.11 4.94 1.07
C HIS A 331 -3.30 4.69 -0.19
N PHE A 332 -3.32 5.68 -1.06
CA PHE A 332 -2.47 5.76 -2.24
C PHE A 332 -1.87 7.16 -2.33
N MET A 333 -0.83 7.32 -3.15
CA MET A 333 -0.23 8.60 -3.46
C MET A 333 0.13 8.69 -4.94
N LEU A 334 0.24 9.92 -5.43
CA LEU A 334 0.61 10.20 -6.82
C LEU A 334 2.03 10.74 -6.86
N GLN A 335 2.89 10.07 -7.61
CA GLN A 335 4.24 10.57 -7.91
C GLN A 335 4.13 11.53 -9.10
N ASP A 336 4.36 12.82 -8.86
CA ASP A 336 4.23 13.86 -9.89
C ASP A 336 5.58 14.12 -10.58
N PHE A 337 5.67 13.73 -11.86
CA PHE A 337 6.89 13.89 -12.64
C PHE A 337 7.21 15.34 -13.02
N GLU A 338 6.31 16.31 -12.84
CA GLU A 338 6.64 17.73 -13.00
C GLU A 338 7.55 18.23 -11.85
N SER A 339 7.57 17.53 -10.71
CA SER A 339 8.45 17.84 -9.59
C SER A 339 9.88 17.32 -9.76
N ILE A 340 10.20 16.66 -10.87
CA ILE A 340 11.56 16.22 -11.16
C ILE A 340 12.41 17.44 -11.52
N GLU A 341 13.54 17.59 -10.84
CA GLU A 341 14.46 18.69 -11.08
C GLU A 341 15.09 18.60 -12.48
N LYS A 342 15.24 19.74 -13.16
CA LYS A 342 15.88 19.82 -14.48
C LYS A 342 17.30 19.24 -14.48
N ASP A 343 18.05 19.37 -13.39
CA ASP A 343 19.38 18.77 -13.28
C ASP A 343 19.29 17.24 -13.29
N THR A 344 18.36 16.67 -12.53
CA THR A 344 18.06 15.23 -12.50
C THR A 344 17.68 14.73 -13.89
N GLU A 345 16.82 15.46 -14.60
CA GLU A 345 16.46 15.11 -16.00
C GLU A 345 17.66 15.05 -16.94
N ASN A 346 18.66 15.90 -16.69
CA ASN A 346 19.91 15.94 -17.45
C ASN A 346 20.99 14.99 -16.90
N GLY A 347 20.64 14.09 -15.98
CA GLY A 347 21.55 13.10 -15.42
C GLY A 347 22.57 13.67 -14.44
N HIS A 348 22.24 14.79 -13.78
CA HIS A 348 23.10 15.43 -12.77
C HIS A 348 22.33 15.60 -11.46
N MET A 349 22.95 15.26 -10.34
CA MET A 349 22.28 15.31 -9.04
C MET A 349 23.21 15.85 -7.97
N GLY A 350 22.75 16.87 -7.23
CA GLY A 350 23.44 17.37 -6.05
C GLY A 350 23.27 16.41 -4.86
N VAL A 351 24.13 16.53 -3.85
CA VAL A 351 23.78 15.96 -2.54
C VAL A 351 22.63 16.78 -1.99
N SER A 352 21.58 16.13 -1.49
CA SER A 352 20.57 16.83 -0.70
C SER A 352 21.26 17.45 0.51
N VAL A 353 21.19 18.78 0.63
CA VAL A 353 21.58 19.43 1.88
C VAL A 353 20.40 19.21 2.79
N ARG A 354 20.52 18.29 3.77
CA ARG A 354 19.60 18.23 4.90
C ARG A 354 19.58 19.63 5.52
N SER A 355 18.59 20.43 5.18
CA SER A 355 18.48 21.77 5.73
C SER A 355 18.07 21.55 7.18
N ALA A 356 18.96 21.90 8.11
CA ALA A 356 18.65 21.97 9.54
C ALA A 356 17.71 23.16 9.81
N THR A 357 16.57 23.22 9.12
CA THR A 357 15.64 24.34 9.19
C THR A 357 14.22 23.86 9.40
N SER A 358 13.80 24.06 10.64
CA SER A 358 12.45 24.33 11.16
C SER A 358 11.95 23.21 12.06
N GLY A 359 11.98 23.44 13.38
CA GLY A 359 11.51 22.53 14.43
C GLY A 359 9.99 22.31 14.45
N ASN A 360 9.38 22.14 13.28
CA ASN A 360 7.97 21.82 13.04
C ASN A 360 7.84 20.67 12.00
N GLU A 361 8.86 19.82 11.83
CA GLU A 361 8.62 18.53 11.17
C GLU A 361 7.72 17.70 12.09
N VAL A 362 6.54 17.33 11.59
CA VAL A 362 5.70 16.33 12.24
C VAL A 362 6.41 15.00 11.98
N GLU A 363 7.23 14.54 12.94
CA GLU A 363 7.82 13.21 12.89
C GLU A 363 6.67 12.19 12.88
N LEU A 364 6.41 11.63 11.69
CA LEU A 364 5.34 10.66 11.48
C LEU A 364 5.56 9.33 12.20
N PHE A 365 6.76 9.11 12.69
CA PHE A 365 7.16 7.93 13.45
C PHE A 365 7.94 8.41 14.67
N GLU A 366 7.39 8.21 15.87
CA GLU A 366 8.18 8.12 17.10
C GLU A 366 8.32 6.61 17.37
N ASP A 367 9.55 6.09 17.42
CA ASP A 367 9.87 4.68 17.70
C ASP A 367 9.26 3.63 16.73
N GLY A 368 8.89 4.03 15.52
CA GLY A 368 8.44 3.12 14.45
C GLY A 368 6.94 3.03 14.27
N GLU A 369 6.14 3.72 15.09
CA GLU A 369 4.67 3.74 14.96
C GLU A 369 4.15 5.06 14.39
N VAL A 370 3.19 4.96 13.45
CA VAL A 370 2.38 6.11 13.03
C VAL A 370 1.34 6.38 14.10
N THR A 371 1.49 7.46 14.87
CA THR A 371 0.41 7.91 15.76
C THR A 371 -0.80 8.40 14.94
N VAL A 372 -2.02 8.25 15.46
CA VAL A 372 -3.25 8.68 14.76
C VAL A 372 -3.20 10.18 14.39
N ALA A 373 -2.62 11.00 15.27
CA ALA A 373 -2.41 12.43 15.01
C ALA A 373 -1.50 12.65 13.79
N SER A 374 -0.38 11.93 13.74
CA SER A 374 0.56 11.97 12.60
C SER A 374 -0.04 11.45 11.30
N ALA A 375 -0.79 10.35 11.35
CA ALA A 375 -1.54 9.85 10.19
C ALA A 375 -2.56 10.88 9.68
N THR A 376 -3.28 11.54 10.60
CA THR A 376 -4.30 12.54 10.27
C THR A 376 -3.67 13.74 9.56
N ASP A 377 -2.61 14.32 10.14
CA ASP A 377 -1.88 15.45 9.56
C ASP A 377 -1.30 15.10 8.18
N TYR A 378 -0.73 13.89 8.05
CA TYR A 378 -0.24 13.37 6.76
C TYR A 378 -1.33 13.30 5.70
N LEU A 379 -2.49 12.71 6.02
CA LEU A 379 -3.59 12.57 5.06
C LEU A 379 -4.21 13.92 4.69
N LEU A 380 -4.22 14.89 5.61
CA LEU A 380 -4.62 16.27 5.32
C LEU A 380 -3.67 16.95 4.33
N ASN A 381 -2.34 16.82 4.53
CA ASN A 381 -1.35 17.36 3.61
C ASN A 381 -1.41 16.66 2.24
N LEU A 382 -1.67 15.36 2.23
CA LEU A 382 -1.90 14.59 1.00
C LEU A 382 -3.14 15.09 0.24
N ARG A 383 -4.24 15.35 0.95
CA ARG A 383 -5.44 15.94 0.36
C ARG A 383 -5.17 17.33 -0.20
N GLN A 384 -4.41 18.16 0.51
CA GLN A 384 -4.03 19.49 0.04
C GLN A 384 -3.20 19.41 -1.25
N ALA A 385 -2.26 18.46 -1.33
CA ALA A 385 -1.52 18.20 -2.57
C ALA A 385 -2.46 17.79 -3.72
N TRP A 386 -3.48 16.95 -3.44
CA TRP A 386 -4.49 16.59 -4.44
C TRP A 386 -5.41 17.72 -4.87
N ALA A 387 -5.69 18.69 -4.00
CA ALA A 387 -6.46 19.88 -4.33
C ALA A 387 -5.78 20.74 -5.41
N GLN A 388 -4.45 20.65 -5.52
CA GLN A 388 -3.65 21.38 -6.51
C GLN A 388 -3.60 20.68 -7.89
N LEU A 389 -4.17 19.47 -8.02
CA LEU A 389 -4.18 18.75 -9.29
C LEU A 389 -4.95 19.51 -10.38
N PRO A 390 -4.52 19.44 -11.66
CA PRO A 390 -5.24 20.08 -12.75
C PRO A 390 -6.73 19.68 -12.80
N ALA A 391 -7.61 20.68 -12.94
CA ALA A 391 -9.05 20.49 -13.05
C ALA A 391 -9.52 20.48 -14.52
N PRO A 392 -10.57 19.72 -14.87
CA PRO A 392 -11.18 19.76 -16.18
C PRO A 392 -12.05 21.03 -16.29
N PRO A 393 -12.34 21.52 -17.51
CA PRO A 393 -13.18 22.71 -17.68
C PRO A 393 -14.59 22.51 -17.08
N VAL A 394 -15.05 23.51 -16.32
CA VAL A 394 -16.31 23.48 -15.56
C VAL A 394 -17.53 23.43 -16.50
N LYS A 395 -18.49 22.53 -16.21
CA LYS A 395 -19.81 22.53 -16.86
C LYS A 395 -20.59 23.80 -16.47
N SER A 396 -20.82 24.71 -17.41
CA SER A 396 -21.66 25.89 -17.17
C SER A 396 -23.15 25.50 -17.20
N ASN A 397 -23.77 25.25 -16.04
CA ASN A 397 -25.22 25.16 -15.94
C ASN A 397 -25.83 26.56 -16.00
N LYS A 398 -26.35 26.96 -17.17
CA LYS A 398 -27.14 28.18 -17.33
C LYS A 398 -28.55 27.83 -17.84
N LYS A 399 -29.49 27.72 -16.89
CA LYS A 399 -30.97 27.98 -16.93
C LYS A 399 -31.81 27.34 -18.07
N LEU A 400 -32.99 26.77 -17.79
CA LEU A 400 -34.20 27.55 -17.47
C LEU A 400 -35.28 26.67 -16.80
N ARG A 401 -35.94 27.23 -15.78
CA ARG A 401 -37.24 26.75 -15.26
C ARG A 401 -38.30 26.96 -16.34
N THR A 402 -38.96 25.90 -16.77
CA THR A 402 -40.35 25.99 -17.22
C THR A 402 -41.10 24.77 -16.70
N LYS A 403 -42.21 25.07 -16.04
CA LYS A 403 -43.09 24.19 -15.27
C LYS A 403 -44.18 23.66 -16.21
N TYR A 404 -44.55 22.38 -16.14
CA TYR A 404 -45.85 21.71 -16.42
C TYR A 404 -45.57 20.18 -16.45
N SER A 405 -46.04 19.40 -15.45
CA SER A 405 -47.18 18.43 -15.50
C SER A 405 -46.99 17.36 -16.59
N ASP A 406 -47.05 16.05 -16.36
CA ASP A 406 -47.89 15.22 -15.49
C ASP A 406 -47.13 13.95 -15.05
N GLU A 407 -47.75 13.25 -14.10
CA GLU A 407 -47.46 11.92 -13.56
C GLU A 407 -47.40 10.84 -14.66
N GLU A 408 -46.42 9.95 -14.60
CA GLU A 408 -46.55 8.52 -14.93
C GLU A 408 -45.29 7.76 -14.46
N GLU A 409 -45.54 6.58 -13.90
CA GLU A 409 -44.59 5.60 -13.33
C GLU A 409 -43.73 4.97 -14.43
N GLU A 410 -42.40 4.85 -14.26
CA GLU A 410 -41.61 3.78 -14.90
C GLU A 410 -40.37 3.40 -14.05
N GLU A 411 -40.08 2.11 -14.06
CA GLU A 411 -39.01 1.37 -13.38
C GLU A 411 -37.61 1.80 -13.89
N GLU A 412 -36.67 2.09 -12.99
CA GLU A 412 -35.28 2.41 -13.38
C GLU A 412 -34.38 1.16 -13.37
N GLU A 413 -34.31 0.46 -14.50
CA GLU A 413 -33.10 -0.27 -14.91
C GLU A 413 -32.07 0.74 -15.47
N GLU A 414 -31.08 1.16 -14.67
CA GLU A 414 -29.98 2.00 -15.16
C GLU A 414 -28.97 1.17 -15.97
N GLN A 415 -29.25 1.00 -17.26
CA GLN A 415 -28.30 0.55 -18.28
C GLN A 415 -27.18 1.59 -18.49
N GLU A 416 -26.04 1.09 -18.96
CA GLU A 416 -24.76 1.77 -19.14
C GLU A 416 -24.83 3.15 -19.84
N ASP A 417 -24.77 4.23 -19.05
CA ASP A 417 -24.54 5.60 -19.53
C ASP A 417 -23.08 5.79 -19.98
N THR A 418 -22.81 5.21 -21.14
CA THR A 418 -21.57 5.33 -21.90
C THR A 418 -21.51 6.69 -22.59
N VAL A 419 -20.41 7.43 -22.35
CA VAL A 419 -19.63 8.38 -23.19
C VAL A 419 -20.34 9.25 -24.27
N TRP A 420 -21.35 8.75 -24.97
CA TRP A 420 -22.17 9.41 -25.99
C TRP A 420 -23.21 10.39 -25.43
N ASP A 421 -23.80 10.15 -24.26
CA ASP A 421 -24.74 11.12 -23.65
C ASP A 421 -24.05 12.33 -23.01
N TRP A 422 -22.79 12.16 -22.62
CA TRP A 422 -21.89 13.27 -22.30
C TRP A 422 -21.56 14.14 -23.53
N LEU A 423 -21.50 13.54 -24.72
CA LEU A 423 -21.26 14.25 -25.98
C LEU A 423 -22.49 15.05 -26.45
N ALA A 424 -23.71 14.56 -26.19
CA ALA A 424 -24.95 15.11 -26.72
C ALA A 424 -25.49 16.35 -25.95
N SER A 425 -25.29 16.46 -24.64
CA SER A 425 -25.92 17.51 -23.81
C SER A 425 -25.26 18.90 -23.86
N MET A 426 -24.36 19.15 -24.82
CA MET A 426 -23.38 20.25 -24.79
C MET A 426 -23.69 21.47 -25.70
N VAL A 427 -24.94 21.95 -25.77
CA VAL A 427 -25.35 23.00 -26.72
C VAL A 427 -25.57 24.39 -26.06
N SER A 428 -24.50 25.13 -25.75
CA SER A 428 -24.58 26.61 -25.56
C SER A 428 -23.26 27.42 -25.53
N ARG A 429 -22.10 26.84 -25.85
CA ARG A 429 -20.83 27.59 -26.08
C ARG A 429 -20.20 27.19 -27.42
N SER A 430 -19.43 28.10 -28.03
CA SER A 430 -18.62 27.82 -29.23
C SER A 430 -17.86 26.48 -29.07
N SER A 431 -18.00 25.57 -30.02
CA SER A 431 -17.38 24.23 -29.97
C SER A 431 -15.85 24.29 -29.96
N LYS A 432 -15.26 25.38 -30.45
CA LYS A 432 -13.83 25.59 -30.57
C LYS A 432 -13.15 25.85 -29.21
N ASP A 433 -13.75 26.71 -28.38
CA ASP A 433 -13.14 27.12 -27.09
C ASP A 433 -13.08 25.95 -26.10
N ARG A 434 -14.13 25.12 -26.07
CA ARG A 434 -14.18 23.92 -25.20
C ARG A 434 -13.20 22.83 -25.62
N LYS A 435 -12.97 22.68 -26.93
CA LYS A 435 -11.96 21.75 -27.45
C LYS A 435 -10.56 22.20 -27.04
N GLU A 436 -10.30 23.51 -27.05
CA GLU A 436 -9.04 24.09 -26.60
C GLU A 436 -8.84 23.95 -25.07
N GLU A 437 -9.85 24.24 -24.26
CA GLU A 437 -9.80 24.04 -22.80
C GLU A 437 -9.55 22.56 -22.43
N ARG A 438 -10.22 21.63 -23.10
CA ARG A 438 -9.99 20.19 -22.92
C ARG A 438 -8.57 19.79 -23.32
N LYS A 439 -8.06 20.32 -24.44
CA LYS A 439 -6.68 20.06 -24.88
C LYS A 439 -5.67 20.55 -23.84
N LYS A 440 -5.86 21.77 -23.32
CA LYS A 440 -5.02 22.33 -22.26
C LYS A 440 -5.05 21.49 -20.97
N TYR A 441 -6.21 20.99 -20.58
CA TYR A 441 -6.33 20.10 -19.42
C TYR A 441 -5.56 18.78 -19.64
N LEU A 442 -5.77 18.12 -20.79
CA LEU A 442 -5.07 16.89 -21.12
C LEU A 442 -3.55 17.11 -21.17
N GLU A 443 -3.08 18.22 -21.73
CA GLU A 443 -1.66 18.58 -21.71
C GLU A 443 -1.11 18.70 -20.28
N LYS A 444 -1.86 19.34 -19.36
CA LYS A 444 -1.43 19.52 -17.96
C LYS A 444 -1.26 18.22 -17.17
N ILE A 445 -2.06 17.20 -17.48
CA ILE A 445 -1.97 15.89 -16.81
C ILE A 445 -1.03 14.93 -17.54
N GLY A 446 -0.35 15.35 -18.61
CA GLY A 446 0.55 14.46 -19.37
C GLY A 446 -0.19 13.58 -20.38
N GLY A 447 -1.26 14.08 -21.00
CA GLY A 447 -1.98 13.43 -22.08
C GLY A 447 -3.26 12.71 -21.65
N GLN A 448 -3.83 11.90 -22.54
CA GLN A 448 -5.12 11.25 -22.32
C GLN A 448 -5.11 10.17 -21.23
N TYR A 449 -3.93 9.67 -20.86
CA TYR A 449 -3.72 8.61 -19.88
C TYR A 449 -3.12 9.10 -18.56
N ALA A 450 -2.97 10.43 -18.41
CA ALA A 450 -2.33 11.04 -17.25
C ALA A 450 -0.86 10.62 -17.01
N GLU A 451 -0.05 10.50 -18.07
CA GLU A 451 1.36 10.01 -18.01
C GLU A 451 2.33 10.92 -17.24
N ARG A 452 1.85 12.04 -16.70
CA ARG A 452 2.59 12.88 -15.74
C ARG A 452 2.73 12.21 -14.36
N TYR A 453 1.86 11.26 -14.05
CA TYR A 453 1.77 10.68 -12.72
C TYR A 453 2.13 9.19 -12.73
N ALA A 454 2.60 8.68 -11.60
CA ALA A 454 2.53 7.26 -11.25
C ALA A 454 1.75 7.09 -9.95
N VAL A 455 1.17 5.91 -9.74
CA VAL A 455 0.38 5.59 -8.54
C VAL A 455 1.18 4.66 -7.65
N THR A 456 1.21 4.99 -6.37
CA THR A 456 1.83 4.19 -5.32
C THR A 456 0.73 3.77 -4.34
N HIS A 457 0.57 2.47 -4.11
CA HIS A 457 -0.37 1.95 -3.14
C HIS A 457 0.33 1.61 -1.83
N VAL A 458 -0.29 1.99 -0.72
CA VAL A 458 0.12 1.61 0.63
C VAL A 458 -0.98 0.75 1.23
N ALA A 459 -0.63 -0.47 1.62
CA ALA A 459 -1.58 -1.37 2.24
C ALA A 459 -1.65 -1.14 3.77
N PRO A 460 -2.84 -1.25 4.37
CA PRO A 460 -2.97 -1.41 5.81
C PRO A 460 -2.40 -2.79 6.25
N SER A 461 -2.22 -2.95 7.55
CA SER A 461 -1.40 -4.03 8.12
C SER A 461 -2.21 -5.15 8.78
N ILE A 462 -1.52 -6.25 9.10
CA ILE A 462 -2.07 -7.32 9.96
C ILE A 462 -1.95 -6.94 11.44
N VAL A 463 -0.93 -6.17 11.84
CA VAL A 463 -0.80 -5.68 13.21
C VAL A 463 -2.05 -4.92 13.67
N PRO A 464 -2.58 -5.18 14.87
CA PRO A 464 -3.88 -4.65 15.30
C PRO A 464 -3.83 -3.17 15.73
N ASN A 465 -2.98 -2.33 15.12
CA ASN A 465 -3.03 -0.88 15.26
C ASN A 465 -4.37 -0.33 14.75
N TYR A 466 -4.95 -1.01 13.75
CA TYR A 466 -6.36 -0.91 13.34
C TYR A 466 -6.95 -2.32 13.27
N PHE A 467 -7.92 -2.57 12.40
CA PHE A 467 -8.32 -3.96 12.13
C PHE A 467 -7.31 -4.64 11.20
N PRO A 468 -6.87 -5.87 11.51
CA PRO A 468 -5.99 -6.65 10.66
C PRO A 468 -6.57 -6.77 9.24
N THR A 469 -5.76 -6.47 8.23
CA THR A 469 -6.23 -6.30 6.85
C THR A 469 -5.32 -7.00 5.84
N LEU A 470 -5.92 -7.51 4.76
CA LEU A 470 -5.22 -8.05 3.59
C LEU A 470 -5.90 -7.59 2.29
N ARG A 471 -5.13 -7.54 1.20
CA ARG A 471 -5.62 -7.05 -0.10
C ARG A 471 -5.42 -8.06 -1.20
N ILE A 472 -6.45 -8.29 -1.99
CA ILE A 472 -6.37 -9.13 -3.20
C ILE A 472 -6.52 -8.24 -4.42
N ILE A 473 -5.56 -8.28 -5.32
CA ILE A 473 -5.55 -7.48 -6.55
C ILE A 473 -5.83 -8.41 -7.73
N GLU A 474 -6.78 -8.01 -8.58
CA GLU A 474 -7.11 -8.68 -9.83
C GLU A 474 -6.46 -7.94 -11.01
N TYR A 475 -5.98 -8.71 -11.98
CA TYR A 475 -5.34 -8.18 -13.17
C TYR A 475 -5.79 -8.92 -14.43
N ASN A 476 -5.74 -8.19 -15.54
CA ASN A 476 -6.18 -8.70 -16.83
C ASN A 476 -5.24 -9.79 -17.37
N ILE A 477 -5.75 -11.01 -17.55
CA ILE A 477 -5.03 -12.14 -18.13
C ILE A 477 -5.35 -12.40 -19.61
N THR A 478 -5.93 -11.43 -20.32
CA THR A 478 -6.28 -11.56 -21.75
C THR A 478 -5.06 -12.04 -22.56
N GLY A 479 -5.18 -13.19 -23.24
CA GLY A 479 -4.11 -13.83 -24.00
C GLY A 479 -3.15 -14.69 -23.18
N LEU A 480 -3.39 -14.87 -21.88
CA LEU A 480 -2.62 -15.71 -20.95
C LEU A 480 -3.50 -16.77 -20.24
N GLU A 481 -4.74 -16.98 -20.70
CA GLU A 481 -5.73 -17.83 -20.01
C GLU A 481 -5.31 -19.30 -19.94
N ASN A 482 -4.62 -19.77 -20.98
CA ASN A 482 -4.07 -21.13 -21.06
C ASN A 482 -2.55 -21.16 -20.82
N PHE A 483 -1.98 -20.10 -20.22
CA PHE A 483 -0.56 -20.03 -19.94
C PHE A 483 -0.19 -21.04 -18.84
N ASP A 484 0.72 -21.97 -19.16
CA ASP A 484 1.19 -22.96 -18.21
C ASP A 484 2.32 -22.40 -17.34
N VAL A 485 1.99 -22.09 -16.10
CA VAL A 485 2.93 -21.54 -15.11
C VAL A 485 3.99 -22.58 -14.70
N SER A 486 3.72 -23.88 -14.90
CA SER A 486 4.61 -24.98 -14.50
C SER A 486 5.89 -25.09 -15.33
N THR A 487 5.97 -24.42 -16.49
CA THR A 487 7.09 -24.55 -17.44
C THR A 487 8.18 -23.47 -17.31
N GLY A 488 8.08 -22.58 -16.32
CA GLY A 488 8.97 -21.43 -16.16
C GLY A 488 10.25 -21.64 -15.36
N SER A 489 10.99 -22.73 -15.58
CA SER A 489 12.34 -22.89 -15.05
C SER A 489 13.32 -23.36 -16.13
N SER A 490 13.35 -22.66 -17.26
CA SER A 490 14.52 -22.69 -18.13
C SER A 490 15.53 -21.66 -17.60
N SER A 491 16.22 -22.02 -16.52
CA SER A 491 17.48 -21.38 -16.15
C SER A 491 18.43 -21.47 -17.35
N LEU A 492 19.00 -20.34 -17.77
CA LEU A 492 20.20 -20.36 -18.62
C LEU A 492 21.30 -21.16 -17.91
N PRO A 493 22.25 -21.79 -18.64
CA PRO A 493 23.25 -22.66 -18.05
C PRO A 493 24.08 -21.93 -17.00
N ILE A 494 24.13 -22.52 -15.80
CA ILE A 494 24.88 -22.07 -14.62
C ILE A 494 26.38 -22.21 -14.90
N VAL A 495 27.13 -21.13 -14.65
CA VAL A 495 28.56 -21.24 -14.33
C VAL A 495 28.61 -21.44 -12.82
N ASP A 496 29.03 -22.62 -12.39
CA ASP A 496 29.27 -22.94 -10.97
C ASP A 496 30.36 -22.00 -10.43
N ALA A 497 29.91 -20.91 -9.81
CA ALA A 497 30.76 -20.09 -8.97
C ALA A 497 30.33 -20.38 -7.54
N SER A 498 31.07 -21.27 -6.88
CA SER A 498 31.08 -21.40 -5.43
C SER A 498 31.42 -20.04 -4.82
N ALA A 499 30.40 -19.20 -4.62
CA ALA A 499 30.53 -17.97 -3.87
C ALA A 499 30.82 -18.38 -2.42
N GLY A 500 32.06 -18.21 -1.99
CA GLY A 500 32.44 -18.42 -0.60
C GLY A 500 31.54 -17.58 0.29
N GLN A 501 30.56 -18.21 0.94
CA GLN A 501 29.81 -17.59 2.01
C GLN A 501 30.84 -17.28 3.11
N MET A 502 30.88 -16.03 3.57
CA MET A 502 31.56 -15.72 4.82
C MET A 502 30.97 -16.62 5.90
N PRO A 503 31.76 -17.42 6.63
CA PRO A 503 31.22 -18.25 7.69
C PRO A 503 30.71 -17.34 8.80
N ILE A 504 29.39 -17.27 8.96
CA ILE A 504 28.73 -16.63 10.10
C ILE A 504 28.43 -17.72 11.11
N ALA A 505 28.94 -17.58 12.33
CA ALA A 505 28.64 -18.51 13.42
C ALA A 505 27.34 -18.10 14.12
N ALA A 506 26.62 -19.06 14.70
CA ALA A 506 25.41 -18.75 15.48
C ALA A 506 25.68 -17.74 16.63
N THR A 507 26.91 -17.71 17.15
CA THR A 507 27.37 -16.79 18.20
C THR A 507 27.46 -15.34 17.73
N ASP A 508 27.44 -15.06 16.42
CA ASP A 508 27.55 -13.69 15.88
C ASP A 508 26.31 -12.81 16.17
N TYR A 509 25.22 -13.42 16.66
CA TYR A 509 23.95 -12.76 16.99
C TYR A 509 23.63 -12.79 18.51
N GLU A 510 24.61 -13.12 19.35
CA GLU A 510 24.41 -13.24 20.81
C GLU A 510 24.69 -11.92 21.59
N ASP A 511 25.50 -11.01 21.03
CA ASP A 511 25.89 -9.74 21.67
C ASP A 511 25.37 -8.53 20.88
N ASP A 512 24.15 -8.09 21.24
CA ASP A 512 23.47 -6.96 20.61
C ASP A 512 24.13 -5.61 20.95
N GLU A 513 24.65 -5.45 22.17
CA GLU A 513 25.28 -4.19 22.61
C GLU A 513 26.59 -3.92 21.85
N ASP A 514 27.43 -4.94 21.67
CA ASP A 514 28.66 -4.81 20.89
C ASP A 514 28.36 -4.47 19.42
N TYR A 515 27.33 -5.11 18.85
CA TYR A 515 26.92 -4.85 17.48
C TYR A 515 26.43 -3.41 17.28
N VAL A 516 25.58 -2.90 18.19
CA VAL A 516 25.12 -1.50 18.16
C VAL A 516 26.30 -0.54 18.27
N ARG A 517 27.23 -0.79 19.21
CA ARG A 517 28.44 0.03 19.40
C ARG A 517 29.33 0.05 18.15
N HIS A 518 29.47 -1.09 17.48
CA HIS A 518 30.19 -1.17 16.21
C HIS A 518 29.54 -0.29 15.14
N LEU A 519 28.21 -0.35 14.99
CA LEU A 519 27.48 0.47 14.02
C LEU A 519 27.57 1.96 14.33
N GLU A 520 27.46 2.37 15.59
CA GLU A 520 27.67 3.76 16.00
C GLU A 520 29.08 4.25 15.62
N THR A 521 30.08 3.38 15.77
CA THR A 521 31.46 3.69 15.41
C THR A 521 31.59 3.92 13.90
N VAL A 522 30.98 3.04 13.09
CA VAL A 522 30.92 3.19 11.62
C VAL A 522 30.22 4.49 11.22
N GLN A 523 29.10 4.82 11.86
CA GLN A 523 28.38 6.08 11.61
C GLN A 523 29.24 7.30 11.97
N ARG A 524 29.88 7.32 13.15
CA ARG A 524 30.77 8.41 13.58
C ARG A 524 31.93 8.61 12.61
N MET A 525 32.51 7.54 12.08
CA MET A 525 33.55 7.61 11.04
C MET A 525 33.02 8.24 9.75
N LYS A 526 31.81 7.89 9.31
CA LYS A 526 31.14 8.47 8.14
C LYS A 526 30.87 9.98 8.33
N HIS A 527 30.44 10.40 9.53
CA HIS A 527 30.19 11.81 9.84
C HIS A 527 31.47 12.65 9.92
N ARG A 528 32.59 12.11 10.41
CA ARG A 528 33.90 12.82 10.48
C ARG A 528 34.45 13.27 9.12
N GLY A 529 33.96 12.69 8.02
CA GLY A 529 34.30 13.08 6.64
C GLY A 529 33.48 14.23 6.05
N LYS A 530 32.41 14.69 6.72
CA LYS A 530 31.51 15.77 6.25
C LYS A 530 32.06 17.15 6.63
N LYS A 531 33.23 17.55 6.08
CA LYS A 531 33.65 18.96 6.05
C LYS A 531 33.14 19.63 4.77
N ASP A 532 32.65 20.87 4.88
CA ASP A 532 32.10 21.72 3.83
C ASP A 532 32.81 21.55 2.48
N LYS A 533 32.27 20.66 1.64
CA LYS A 533 32.70 20.49 0.26
C LYS A 533 31.60 21.09 -0.61
N LYS A 534 32.02 22.01 -1.49
CA LYS A 534 31.19 22.71 -2.49
C LYS A 534 30.11 21.80 -3.09
N LYS A 535 28.96 22.38 -3.45
CA LYS A 535 27.82 21.77 -4.18
C LYS A 535 28.28 21.05 -5.46
N ARG A 536 28.87 19.86 -5.34
CA ARG A 536 29.33 19.05 -6.47
C ARG A 536 28.16 18.22 -6.93
N LYS A 537 27.73 18.44 -8.18
CA LYS A 537 26.76 17.58 -8.85
C LYS A 537 27.46 16.31 -9.32
N TYR A 538 26.83 15.17 -9.10
CA TYR A 538 27.27 13.86 -9.56
C TYR A 538 26.50 13.49 -10.82
N LYS A 539 27.22 12.92 -11.79
CA LYS A 539 26.62 12.44 -13.04
C LYS A 539 26.14 11.00 -12.86
N PHE A 540 24.94 10.70 -13.33
CA PHE A 540 24.36 9.36 -13.44
C PHE A 540 23.76 9.14 -14.84
N GLU A 541 23.45 7.89 -15.16
CA GLU A 541 22.88 7.53 -16.46
C GLU A 541 21.36 7.66 -16.44
N VAL A 542 20.81 8.46 -17.36
CA VAL A 542 19.36 8.59 -17.55
C VAL A 542 18.91 7.57 -18.58
N PRO A 543 18.01 6.64 -18.24
CA PRO A 543 17.49 5.68 -19.20
C PRO A 543 16.61 6.38 -20.24
N ASP A 544 16.62 5.85 -21.46
CA ASP A 544 15.71 6.30 -22.50
C ASP A 544 14.25 5.99 -22.12
N GLY A 545 13.36 6.91 -22.46
CA GLY A 545 11.92 6.70 -22.33
C GLY A 545 11.37 5.77 -23.41
N PRO A 546 10.10 5.35 -23.30
CA PRO A 546 9.44 4.66 -24.39
C PRO A 546 9.43 5.53 -25.66
N SER A 547 9.42 4.88 -26.83
CA SER A 547 9.25 5.57 -28.10
C SER A 547 8.02 6.48 -28.05
N LYS A 548 8.10 7.67 -28.66
CA LYS A 548 6.97 8.60 -28.76
C LYS A 548 5.75 8.01 -29.49
N THR A 549 5.95 6.92 -30.23
CA THR A 549 4.90 6.17 -30.94
C THR A 549 4.42 4.94 -30.18
N ALA A 550 5.06 4.56 -29.08
CA ALA A 550 4.65 3.42 -28.29
C ALA A 550 3.34 3.75 -27.54
N PRO A 551 2.41 2.78 -27.43
CA PRO A 551 1.27 2.94 -26.54
C PRO A 551 1.76 3.02 -25.09
N PRO A 552 0.97 3.63 -24.19
CA PRO A 552 1.31 3.67 -22.77
C PRO A 552 1.27 2.26 -22.15
N GLY A 553 1.96 2.07 -21.03
CA GLY A 553 2.03 0.77 -20.35
C GLY A 553 0.75 0.35 -19.62
N PRO A 554 0.73 -0.87 -19.04
CA PRO A 554 -0.49 -1.45 -18.47
C PRO A 554 -1.10 -0.69 -17.31
N ALA A 555 -0.29 0.10 -16.57
CA ALA A 555 -0.80 1.00 -15.53
C ALA A 555 -1.67 2.15 -16.09
N TYR A 556 -1.47 2.52 -17.35
CA TYR A 556 -2.02 3.76 -17.92
C TYR A 556 -3.18 3.51 -18.89
N SER A 557 -3.14 2.39 -19.62
CA SER A 557 -4.18 1.99 -20.57
C SER A 557 -4.52 0.51 -20.40
N PRO A 558 -5.80 0.13 -20.46
CA PRO A 558 -6.23 -1.26 -20.36
C PRO A 558 -5.56 -2.15 -21.41
N GLN A 559 -4.84 -3.15 -20.94
CA GLN A 559 -4.21 -4.22 -21.72
C GLN A 559 -3.92 -5.42 -20.79
N THR A 560 -3.28 -6.47 -21.31
CA THR A 560 -2.83 -7.60 -20.48
C THR A 560 -1.93 -7.09 -19.35
N LEU A 561 -2.14 -7.63 -18.14
CA LEU A 561 -1.50 -7.25 -16.86
C LEU A 561 -1.95 -5.92 -16.24
N THR A 562 -2.89 -5.19 -16.87
CA THR A 562 -3.53 -4.04 -16.20
C THR A 562 -4.33 -4.50 -14.99
N TRP A 563 -4.18 -3.81 -13.86
CA TRP A 563 -5.00 -4.06 -12.68
C TRP A 563 -6.42 -3.54 -12.89
N THR A 564 -7.39 -4.39 -12.57
CA THR A 564 -8.81 -4.12 -12.87
C THR A 564 -9.64 -3.91 -11.62
N ARG A 565 -9.23 -4.49 -10.49
CA ARG A 565 -9.96 -4.47 -9.22
C ARG A 565 -9.01 -4.79 -8.08
N TYR A 566 -9.28 -4.24 -6.90
CA TYR A 566 -8.82 -4.90 -5.69
C TYR A 566 -9.94 -4.98 -4.66
N VAL A 567 -9.89 -6.02 -3.85
CA VAL A 567 -10.80 -6.25 -2.73
C VAL A 567 -9.98 -6.19 -1.45
N GLN A 568 -10.39 -5.33 -0.53
CA GLN A 568 -9.79 -5.22 0.78
C GLN A 568 -10.62 -6.03 1.78
N TYR A 569 -9.93 -6.86 2.57
CA TYR A 569 -10.53 -7.69 3.59
C TYR A 569 -10.00 -7.30 4.95
N PHE A 570 -10.86 -7.24 5.96
CA PHE A 570 -10.49 -6.91 7.33
C PHE A 570 -11.07 -7.91 8.33
N ALA A 571 -10.39 -8.10 9.46
CA ALA A 571 -10.88 -8.90 10.58
C ALA A 571 -11.34 -7.97 11.72
N ASN A 572 -12.65 -7.90 11.96
CA ASN A 572 -13.20 -7.08 13.04
C ASN A 572 -12.94 -7.71 14.42
N LEU A 573 -11.78 -7.43 15.00
CA LEU A 573 -11.35 -7.99 16.28
C LEU A 573 -12.29 -7.66 17.44
N THR A 574 -12.99 -6.54 17.40
CA THR A 574 -14.01 -6.20 18.41
C THR A 574 -15.10 -7.26 18.46
N ARG A 575 -15.58 -7.66 17.28
CA ARG A 575 -16.60 -8.71 17.16
C ARG A 575 -16.00 -10.10 17.38
N ILE A 576 -14.82 -10.37 16.83
CA ILE A 576 -14.21 -11.71 16.86
C ILE A 576 -13.77 -12.08 18.27
N ASN A 577 -13.08 -11.19 18.99
CA ASN A 577 -12.65 -11.46 20.37
C ASN A 577 -13.88 -11.67 21.29
N ASN A 578 -15.00 -10.98 21.02
CA ASN A 578 -16.25 -11.12 21.77
C ASN A 578 -16.09 -10.88 23.28
N ASP A 579 -15.07 -10.11 23.64
CA ASP A 579 -14.74 -9.75 25.00
C ASP A 579 -15.48 -8.45 25.37
N PHE A 580 -15.90 -8.35 26.63
CA PHE A 580 -16.59 -7.17 27.19
C PHE A 580 -17.95 -6.80 26.56
N VAL A 581 -18.61 -7.74 25.87
CA VAL A 581 -20.03 -7.60 25.49
C VAL A 581 -20.89 -7.67 26.75
N ASP A 582 -21.71 -6.64 26.98
CA ASP A 582 -22.65 -6.61 28.10
C ASP A 582 -23.51 -7.90 28.09
N SER A 583 -23.57 -8.61 29.21
CA SER A 583 -24.40 -9.81 29.31
C SER A 583 -25.86 -9.44 29.06
N PRO A 584 -26.61 -10.19 28.24
CA PRO A 584 -28.04 -9.98 28.12
C PRO A 584 -28.71 -10.36 29.44
N LEU A 585 -29.08 -9.33 30.21
CA LEU A 585 -29.96 -9.32 31.38
C LEU A 585 -29.58 -10.23 32.56
N ASN A 586 -29.11 -9.60 33.64
CA ASN A 586 -29.81 -9.66 34.94
C ASN A 586 -29.33 -8.55 35.89
N ALA A 587 -30.31 -7.97 36.60
CA ALA A 587 -30.23 -6.98 37.66
C ALA A 587 -30.18 -5.49 37.25
N VAL A 588 -31.39 -4.97 37.04
CA VAL A 588 -31.82 -3.64 37.47
C VAL A 588 -31.11 -3.21 38.75
N VAL A 589 -30.29 -2.16 38.67
CA VAL A 589 -30.19 -1.14 39.72
C VAL A 589 -30.17 0.22 39.03
N VAL A 590 -31.29 0.92 39.14
CA VAL A 590 -31.38 2.35 38.87
C VAL A 590 -30.51 3.06 39.90
N GLN A 591 -29.42 3.67 39.46
CA GLN A 591 -28.83 4.80 40.16
C GLN A 591 -28.66 5.95 39.17
N ASP A 592 -29.58 6.87 39.32
CA ASP A 592 -29.61 8.21 38.74
C ASP A 592 -28.45 9.02 39.33
N THR A 593 -27.38 9.21 38.55
CA THR A 593 -26.39 10.26 38.80
C THR A 593 -26.08 10.93 37.47
N SER A 594 -26.37 12.23 37.41
CA SER A 594 -26.31 13.05 36.20
C SER A 594 -24.95 12.97 35.53
N ALA A 595 -24.94 12.68 34.23
CA ALA A 595 -23.75 12.78 33.40
C ALA A 595 -23.20 14.21 33.47
N ASN A 596 -21.93 14.31 33.85
CA ASN A 596 -21.21 15.57 33.98
C ASN A 596 -21.09 16.23 32.59
N GLU A 597 -21.57 17.46 32.46
CA GLU A 597 -21.69 18.25 31.22
C GLU A 597 -20.33 18.81 30.71
N PHE A 598 -19.22 18.12 31.01
CA PHE A 598 -17.85 18.50 30.62
C PHE A 598 -17.00 17.28 30.25
N ALA A 599 -17.54 16.37 29.43
CA ALA A 599 -16.73 15.33 28.81
C ALA A 599 -15.74 15.99 27.83
N VAL A 600 -14.47 16.04 28.22
CA VAL A 600 -13.33 16.35 27.34
C VAL A 600 -13.41 15.37 26.15
N SER A 601 -13.51 15.86 24.91
CA SER A 601 -13.56 14.99 23.74
C SER A 601 -12.26 14.17 23.67
N THR A 602 -12.39 12.84 23.72
CA THR A 602 -11.27 11.94 23.51
C THR A 602 -11.51 11.07 22.30
N ILE A 603 -10.61 11.13 21.32
CA ILE A 603 -10.57 10.22 20.15
C ILE A 603 -9.55 9.12 20.44
N PHE A 604 -9.94 7.85 20.28
CA PHE A 604 -9.17 6.64 20.62
C PHE A 604 -8.57 6.50 22.03
N GLY A 605 -8.62 7.51 22.90
CA GLY A 605 -7.74 7.49 24.08
C GLY A 605 -7.18 8.84 24.45
N PHE A 606 -6.99 9.69 23.46
CA PHE A 606 -6.22 10.92 23.55
C PHE A 606 -7.10 12.13 23.85
N GLU A 607 -6.60 13.06 24.66
CA GLU A 607 -7.26 14.36 24.88
C GLU A 607 -7.07 15.25 23.66
N ILE A 608 -8.14 15.94 23.27
CA ILE A 608 -8.12 16.92 22.18
C ILE A 608 -7.84 18.30 22.77
N GLY A 609 -6.88 19.01 22.19
CA GLY A 609 -6.57 20.39 22.55
C GLY A 609 -7.72 21.34 22.17
N PRO A 610 -7.76 22.56 22.74
CA PRO A 610 -8.77 23.57 22.38
C PRO A 610 -8.77 23.96 20.89
N ASP A 611 -7.71 23.59 20.17
CA ASP A 611 -7.47 23.81 18.74
C ASP A 611 -7.94 22.62 17.85
N GLY A 612 -8.52 21.57 18.44
CA GLY A 612 -8.99 20.39 17.71
C GLY A 612 -7.89 19.40 17.35
N LYS A 613 -6.66 19.59 17.85
CA LYS A 613 -5.53 18.68 17.62
C LYS A 613 -5.47 17.62 18.72
N ILE A 614 -5.25 16.37 18.32
CA ILE A 614 -4.98 15.29 19.26
C ILE A 614 -3.63 15.56 19.94
N LYS A 615 -3.57 15.53 21.29
CA LYS A 615 -2.28 15.57 21.98
C LYS A 615 -1.44 14.36 21.57
N GLN A 616 -0.24 14.60 21.02
CA GLN A 616 0.75 13.56 20.74
C GLN A 616 1.10 12.83 22.05
N LYS A 617 0.45 11.71 22.34
CA LYS A 617 0.96 10.74 23.31
C LYS A 617 1.61 9.61 22.53
N ARG A 618 2.72 9.11 23.08
CA ARG A 618 3.57 8.04 22.53
C ARG A 618 2.88 6.68 22.36
N TRP A 619 1.67 6.53 22.88
CA TRP A 619 1.01 5.23 23.00
C TRP A 619 -0.50 5.37 22.95
N ASN A 620 -1.14 4.43 22.26
CA ASN A 620 -2.60 4.32 22.21
C ASN A 620 -3.07 3.11 23.04
N GLU A 621 -3.87 3.36 24.07
CA GLU A 621 -4.48 2.30 24.89
C GLU A 621 -5.72 1.66 24.24
N GLY A 622 -6.20 2.28 23.15
CA GLY A 622 -7.33 1.86 22.34
C GLY A 622 -8.69 2.08 22.97
N LYS A 623 -9.72 1.80 22.17
CA LYS A 623 -11.12 2.08 22.52
C LYS A 623 -11.65 1.33 23.74
N HIS A 624 -10.97 0.25 24.14
CA HIS A 624 -11.34 -0.56 25.30
C HIS A 624 -10.66 -0.12 26.61
N LYS A 625 -9.96 1.03 26.64
CA LYS A 625 -9.30 1.59 27.84
C LYS A 625 -10.19 1.64 29.09
N LYS A 626 -11.51 1.77 28.94
CA LYS A 626 -12.47 1.74 30.07
C LYS A 626 -12.54 0.38 30.80
N HIS A 627 -11.89 -0.65 30.26
CA HIS A 627 -11.82 -1.99 30.80
C HIS A 627 -10.46 -2.36 31.41
N GLN A 628 -9.52 -1.42 31.54
CA GLN A 628 -8.27 -1.66 32.29
C GLN A 628 -8.60 -2.15 33.71
N GLY A 629 -7.86 -3.16 34.18
CA GLY A 629 -8.04 -3.77 35.50
C GLY A 629 -9.35 -4.57 35.71
N LYS A 630 -10.30 -4.56 34.75
CA LYS A 630 -11.55 -5.32 34.89
C LYS A 630 -11.34 -6.82 34.67
N GLN A 631 -12.25 -7.62 35.23
CA GLN A 631 -12.25 -9.07 35.02
C GLN A 631 -12.97 -9.43 33.71
N PRO A 632 -12.27 -9.99 32.70
CA PRO A 632 -12.94 -10.61 31.55
C PRO A 632 -13.55 -11.96 31.96
N ARG A 633 -14.15 -12.66 30.99
CA ARG A 633 -14.60 -14.04 31.20
C ARG A 633 -13.41 -14.92 31.61
N PRO A 634 -13.62 -15.93 32.47
CA PRO A 634 -12.54 -16.81 32.93
C PRO A 634 -11.76 -17.47 31.79
N GLU A 635 -12.45 -17.78 30.68
CA GLU A 635 -11.88 -18.29 29.44
C GLU A 635 -12.34 -17.42 28.25
N PRO A 636 -11.46 -17.15 27.26
CA PRO A 636 -11.86 -16.48 26.03
C PRO A 636 -12.91 -17.28 25.26
N HIS A 637 -13.99 -16.61 24.83
CA HIS A 637 -15.04 -17.19 23.99
C HIS A 637 -15.18 -16.40 22.68
N PRO A 638 -14.13 -16.43 21.82
CA PRO A 638 -14.16 -15.69 20.58
C PRO A 638 -15.22 -16.25 19.63
N ASN A 639 -15.81 -15.36 18.84
CA ASN A 639 -16.60 -15.74 17.68
C ASN A 639 -15.69 -16.35 16.58
N GLU A 640 -16.30 -16.89 15.53
CA GLU A 640 -15.56 -17.41 14.38
C GLU A 640 -14.63 -16.34 13.79
N PHE A 641 -13.35 -16.71 13.62
CA PHE A 641 -12.37 -15.82 13.02
C PHE A 641 -12.60 -15.80 11.50
N VAL A 642 -12.93 -14.63 10.97
CA VAL A 642 -13.19 -14.45 9.54
C VAL A 642 -12.69 -13.08 9.09
N PHE A 643 -12.10 -13.05 7.89
CA PHE A 643 -11.88 -11.82 7.15
C PHE A 643 -13.12 -11.49 6.32
N GLU A 644 -13.67 -10.31 6.50
CA GLU A 644 -14.82 -9.79 5.79
C GLU A 644 -14.38 -8.79 4.72
N VAL A 645 -15.17 -8.64 3.66
CA VAL A 645 -14.90 -7.61 2.65
C VAL A 645 -15.17 -6.25 3.28
N GLU A 646 -14.14 -5.41 3.39
CA GLU A 646 -14.28 -4.01 3.79
C GLU A 646 -14.85 -3.20 2.63
N TYR A 647 -14.19 -3.28 1.47
CA TYR A 647 -14.68 -2.69 0.24
C TYR A 647 -14.07 -3.36 -0.99
N ASP A 648 -14.72 -3.09 -2.11
CA ASP A 648 -14.41 -3.63 -3.42
C ASP A 648 -14.43 -2.50 -4.44
N THR A 649 -13.28 -2.21 -5.06
CA THR A 649 -13.17 -1.09 -5.99
C THR A 649 -14.09 -1.23 -7.20
N LYS A 650 -14.49 -2.46 -7.57
CA LYS A 650 -15.43 -2.67 -8.69
C LYS A 650 -16.84 -2.19 -8.35
N LYS A 651 -17.23 -2.19 -7.08
CA LYS A 651 -18.52 -1.67 -6.61
C LYS A 651 -18.51 -0.15 -6.41
N ASP A 652 -17.32 0.47 -6.39
CA ASP A 652 -17.19 1.91 -6.24
C ASP A 652 -17.48 2.63 -7.56
N LYS A 653 -18.37 3.62 -7.50
CA LYS A 653 -18.71 4.45 -8.66
C LYS A 653 -17.46 5.17 -9.18
N GLY A 654 -16.97 4.78 -10.36
CA GLY A 654 -15.89 5.45 -11.08
C GLY A 654 -14.59 4.66 -11.26
N PHE A 655 -14.51 3.43 -10.74
CA PHE A 655 -13.36 2.53 -10.91
C PHE A 655 -13.71 1.32 -11.79
N SER A 656 -13.90 1.55 -13.10
CA SER A 656 -14.03 0.47 -14.09
C SER A 656 -12.75 -0.35 -14.26
N ASP A 657 -11.61 0.27 -13.93
CA ASP A 657 -10.26 -0.24 -13.95
C ASP A 657 -9.44 0.55 -12.93
N LEU A 658 -8.22 0.11 -12.65
CA LEU A 658 -7.30 0.78 -11.73
C LEU A 658 -6.20 1.57 -12.47
N THR A 659 -6.52 2.12 -13.66
CA THR A 659 -5.53 2.90 -14.40
C THR A 659 -5.15 4.20 -13.69
N VAL A 660 -3.93 4.70 -13.94
CA VAL A 660 -3.40 5.95 -13.35
C VAL A 660 -4.39 7.10 -13.50
N ARG A 661 -5.04 7.22 -14.66
CA ARG A 661 -6.04 8.26 -14.90
C ARG A 661 -7.21 8.21 -13.91
N ARG A 662 -7.71 7.02 -13.55
CA ARG A 662 -8.81 6.87 -12.57
C ARG A 662 -8.38 7.32 -11.19
N TRP A 663 -7.16 6.98 -10.78
CA TRP A 663 -6.58 7.44 -9.51
C TRP A 663 -6.39 8.96 -9.47
N VAL A 664 -5.93 9.58 -10.55
CA VAL A 664 -5.81 11.04 -10.65
C VAL A 664 -7.20 11.71 -10.58
N GLU A 665 -8.20 11.16 -11.26
CA GLU A 665 -9.58 11.65 -11.20
C GLU A 665 -10.19 11.50 -9.79
N TYR A 666 -9.90 10.40 -9.08
CA TYR A 666 -10.37 10.14 -7.72
C TYR A 666 -9.68 11.02 -6.68
N ALA A 667 -8.35 11.12 -6.72
CA ALA A 667 -7.55 12.03 -5.89
C ALA A 667 -8.08 13.46 -5.97
N ARG A 668 -8.36 13.94 -7.19
CA ARG A 668 -8.95 15.27 -7.37
C ARG A 668 -10.32 15.41 -6.72
N LYS A 669 -11.20 14.40 -6.79
CA LYS A 669 -12.52 14.46 -6.13
C LYS A 669 -12.37 14.56 -4.61
N ILE A 670 -11.37 13.88 -4.04
CA ILE A 670 -11.04 13.97 -2.62
C ILE A 670 -10.50 15.37 -2.27
N GLY A 671 -9.59 15.90 -3.10
CA GLY A 671 -8.97 17.21 -2.92
C GLY A 671 -9.91 18.39 -3.17
N SER A 672 -10.91 18.25 -4.06
CA SER A 672 -11.84 19.33 -4.36
C SER A 672 -12.83 19.58 -3.21
N GLY A 673 -12.64 20.66 -2.46
CA GLY A 673 -13.66 21.22 -1.59
C GLY A 673 -14.92 21.58 -2.37
N GLU A 674 -16.08 21.27 -1.81
CA GLU A 674 -17.45 21.42 -2.33
C GLU A 674 -17.62 22.29 -3.59
N SER A 675 -17.87 21.64 -4.74
CA SER A 675 -18.82 22.20 -5.71
C SER A 675 -19.95 21.20 -5.96
N LYS A 676 -20.90 21.22 -5.01
CA LYS A 676 -22.26 20.65 -5.09
C LYS A 676 -22.35 19.11 -5.14
N SER A 677 -22.57 18.48 -3.99
CA SER A 677 -23.32 17.21 -3.91
C SER A 677 -24.54 17.39 -3.00
N LYS A 678 -25.65 16.76 -3.38
CA LYS A 678 -26.91 16.75 -2.65
C LYS A 678 -26.69 16.24 -1.22
N PHE A 679 -27.35 16.89 -0.28
CA PHE A 679 -27.48 16.49 1.13
C PHE A 679 -27.94 15.05 1.22
N VAL A 680 -27.29 14.27 2.11
CA VAL A 680 -27.79 12.98 2.56
C VAL A 680 -28.16 13.17 4.02
N ASP A 681 -29.46 13.20 4.29
CA ASP A 681 -29.95 12.81 5.61
C ASP A 681 -29.63 11.33 5.76
N VAL A 682 -28.95 10.97 6.84
CA VAL A 682 -28.73 9.58 7.22
C VAL A 682 -30.08 9.07 7.73
N GLU A 683 -30.85 8.41 6.86
CA GLU A 683 -31.91 7.52 7.33
C GLU A 683 -31.23 6.29 7.94
N GLU A 684 -31.34 6.17 9.25
CA GLU A 684 -31.13 4.92 9.96
C GLU A 684 -32.15 3.91 9.42
N GLU A 685 -31.68 2.79 8.86
CA GLU A 685 -32.53 1.63 8.70
C GLU A 685 -32.92 1.13 10.09
N GLU A 686 -34.12 1.50 10.52
CA GLU A 686 -34.78 0.96 11.70
C GLU A 686 -34.95 -0.55 11.57
N VAL A 687 -34.25 -1.30 12.41
CA VAL A 687 -34.74 -2.56 12.95
C VAL A 687 -34.93 -2.36 14.45
N VAL A 688 -36.02 -1.70 14.84
CA VAL A 688 -36.51 -1.74 16.23
C VAL A 688 -38.02 -1.94 16.24
N ASN A 689 -38.40 -2.97 17.00
CA ASN A 689 -39.73 -3.47 17.27
C ASN A 689 -40.80 -2.40 17.53
N GLU A 690 -41.98 -2.70 16.99
CA GLU A 690 -43.29 -2.23 17.44
C GLU A 690 -43.45 -2.38 18.97
N HIS A 691 -43.84 -1.29 19.65
CA HIS A 691 -45.05 -1.20 20.49
C HIS A 691 -44.97 -0.03 21.48
N LEU A 692 -46.14 0.56 21.72
CA LEU A 692 -46.50 1.56 22.75
C LEU A 692 -46.18 3.01 22.34
N GLY A 693 -47.10 3.97 22.34
CA GLY A 693 -48.48 4.04 22.79
C GLY A 693 -48.86 5.51 22.72
N GLU A 694 -50.05 5.79 22.19
CA GLU A 694 -50.63 7.12 22.04
C GLU A 694 -50.62 7.90 23.36
N ASP A 695 -50.32 9.20 23.31
CA ASP A 695 -51.04 10.19 24.11
C ASP A 695 -50.97 11.58 23.47
N GLU A 696 -52.18 12.04 23.17
CA GLU A 696 -52.63 13.25 22.51
C GLU A 696 -52.69 14.41 23.51
N TYR A 697 -52.07 15.58 23.26
CA TYR A 697 -52.58 16.86 23.78
C TYR A 697 -52.28 18.05 22.87
N ASP A 698 -53.38 18.65 22.45
CA ASP A 698 -53.59 19.80 21.56
C ASP A 698 -53.53 21.13 22.34
N ALA A 699 -52.87 22.18 21.82
CA ALA A 699 -53.27 23.59 22.06
C ALA A 699 -52.39 24.68 21.37
N LYS A 700 -53.00 25.30 20.34
CA LYS A 700 -53.21 26.75 20.14
C LYS A 700 -52.02 27.74 20.05
N LYS A 701 -51.89 28.25 18.82
CA LYS A 701 -51.53 29.61 18.36
C LYS A 701 -51.42 30.72 19.43
N GLY A 702 -50.26 31.39 19.44
CA GLY A 702 -50.08 32.74 19.99
C GLY A 702 -48.88 33.45 19.36
N LYS A 703 -49.12 34.39 18.43
CA LYS A 703 -48.10 35.32 17.92
C LYS A 703 -47.71 36.31 19.03
N LYS A 704 -46.42 36.47 19.31
CA LYS A 704 -45.84 37.76 19.70
C LYS A 704 -44.33 37.81 19.42
N HIS A 705 -43.95 38.83 18.66
CA HIS A 705 -42.58 39.23 18.39
C HIS A 705 -41.83 39.50 19.69
N ASN A 706 -40.62 38.94 19.82
CA ASN A 706 -39.57 39.59 20.58
C ASN A 706 -38.22 39.42 19.87
N LYS A 707 -37.59 40.56 19.57
CA LYS A 707 -36.25 40.65 18.97
C LYS A 707 -35.23 40.16 20.00
N GLY A 708 -34.70 38.96 19.79
CA GLY A 708 -33.56 38.40 20.52
C GLY A 708 -32.42 38.08 19.55
N LYS A 709 -31.23 38.53 19.92
CA LYS A 709 -29.94 38.44 19.22
C LYS A 709 -29.78 37.22 18.30
N LYS A 710 -29.46 37.45 17.02
CA LYS A 710 -28.92 36.43 16.12
C LYS A 710 -27.58 35.94 16.68
N GLY A 711 -27.59 34.82 17.40
CA GLY A 711 -26.40 34.00 17.56
C GLY A 711 -25.96 33.56 16.17
N LYS A 712 -24.71 33.85 15.80
CA LYS A 712 -24.08 33.24 14.64
C LYS A 712 -23.99 31.74 14.95
N HIS A 713 -24.91 30.94 14.45
CA HIS A 713 -24.67 29.51 14.33
C HIS A 713 -23.51 29.36 13.34
N HIS A 714 -22.35 28.98 13.87
CA HIS A 714 -21.28 28.46 13.05
C HIS A 714 -21.84 27.24 12.33
N LYS A 715 -22.12 27.37 11.03
CA LYS A 715 -22.41 26.20 10.19
C LYS A 715 -21.12 25.39 10.17
N LYS A 716 -21.11 24.22 10.83
CA LYS A 716 -20.09 23.20 10.56
C LYS A 716 -20.19 22.89 9.07
N HIS A 717 -19.13 23.14 8.32
CA HIS A 717 -19.06 22.68 6.93
C HIS A 717 -18.92 21.15 6.96
N GLU A 718 -19.82 20.46 6.27
CA GLU A 718 -19.80 19.00 6.15
C GLU A 718 -18.73 18.57 5.14
N MET A 719 -18.07 17.44 5.42
CA MET A 719 -17.05 16.88 4.53
C MET A 719 -17.69 16.36 3.24
N SER A 720 -16.95 16.39 2.11
CA SER A 720 -17.42 15.71 0.90
C SER A 720 -17.53 14.21 1.14
N LYS A 721 -18.49 13.55 0.46
CA LYS A 721 -18.70 12.11 0.55
C LYS A 721 -17.42 11.33 0.23
N GLU A 722 -16.68 11.77 -0.79
CA GLU A 722 -15.42 11.16 -1.20
C GLU A 722 -14.34 11.30 -0.12
N TRP A 723 -14.23 12.47 0.51
CA TRP A 723 -13.25 12.68 1.57
C TRP A 723 -13.58 11.89 2.83
N PHE A 724 -14.85 11.87 3.24
CA PHE A 724 -15.31 11.05 4.37
C PHE A 724 -15.08 9.56 4.13
N THR A 725 -15.42 9.07 2.94
CA THR A 725 -15.21 7.66 2.57
C THR A 725 -13.73 7.30 2.56
N PHE A 726 -12.88 8.17 2.02
CA PHE A 726 -11.43 7.98 2.02
C PHE A 726 -10.89 7.92 3.45
N ALA A 727 -11.25 8.88 4.31
CA ALA A 727 -10.81 8.88 5.71
C ALA A 727 -11.28 7.62 6.45
N LYS A 728 -12.54 7.21 6.28
CA LYS A 728 -13.07 5.97 6.89
C LYS A 728 -12.24 4.74 6.49
N ARG A 729 -11.93 4.59 5.21
CA ARG A 729 -11.14 3.45 4.68
C ARG A 729 -9.68 3.50 5.13
N ALA A 730 -9.10 4.69 5.22
CA ALA A 730 -7.71 4.83 5.66
C ALA A 730 -7.44 4.22 7.03
N PHE A 731 -8.43 4.32 7.93
CA PHE A 731 -8.39 3.75 9.27
C PHE A 731 -9.20 2.44 9.38
N VAL A 732 -9.46 1.74 8.27
CA VAL A 732 -10.14 0.45 8.23
C VAL A 732 -11.48 0.44 8.99
N GLY A 733 -12.21 1.57 8.96
CA GLY A 733 -13.48 1.74 9.66
C GLY A 733 -13.41 1.73 11.20
N THR A 734 -12.22 1.87 11.81
CA THR A 734 -12.09 1.93 13.27
C THR A 734 -12.47 3.28 13.87
N LEU A 735 -12.43 4.35 13.07
CA LEU A 735 -12.92 5.68 13.44
C LEU A 735 -14.43 5.77 13.23
N ASP A 736 -15.15 6.27 14.23
CA ASP A 736 -16.58 6.55 14.08
C ASP A 736 -16.84 7.84 13.27
N PRO A 737 -18.05 8.03 12.71
CA PRO A 737 -18.36 9.21 11.91
C PRO A 737 -18.15 10.55 12.62
N HIS A 738 -18.35 10.61 13.93
CA HIS A 738 -18.13 11.83 14.71
C HIS A 738 -16.63 12.12 14.85
N GLU A 739 -15.81 11.11 15.14
CA GLU A 739 -14.35 11.25 15.20
C GLU A 739 -13.79 11.69 13.85
N ILE A 740 -14.26 11.10 12.74
CA ILE A 740 -13.88 11.52 11.38
C ILE A 740 -14.22 12.99 11.16
N GLN A 741 -15.43 13.44 11.53
CA GLN A 741 -15.84 14.83 11.35
C GLN A 741 -15.03 15.80 12.24
N GLU A 742 -14.61 15.36 13.43
CA GLU A 742 -13.75 16.16 14.32
C GLU A 742 -12.33 16.32 13.75
N LEU A 743 -11.71 15.22 13.29
CA LEU A 743 -10.35 15.22 12.75
C LEU A 743 -10.24 15.85 11.35
N PHE A 744 -11.20 15.57 10.49
CA PHE A 744 -11.10 15.86 9.06
C PHE A 744 -12.10 16.91 8.55
N GLY A 745 -13.06 17.34 9.39
CA GLY A 745 -14.13 18.26 9.00
C GLY A 745 -13.77 19.75 9.09
N SER A 746 -12.77 20.13 9.88
CA SER A 746 -12.35 21.53 10.07
C SER A 746 -11.41 22.05 8.98
N ALA A 747 -10.93 21.18 8.09
CA ALA A 747 -9.92 21.47 7.06
C ALA A 747 -10.37 22.47 5.96
N SER A 748 -11.54 23.10 6.08
CA SER A 748 -11.97 24.21 5.22
C SER A 748 -11.65 25.60 5.82
N ALA A 749 -11.19 25.71 7.07
CA ALA A 749 -11.14 27.00 7.77
C ALA A 749 -9.84 27.81 7.58
N THR A 750 -8.71 27.17 7.25
CA THR A 750 -7.40 27.86 7.20
C THR A 750 -7.21 28.76 5.97
N GLU A 751 -8.08 28.67 4.96
CA GLU A 751 -7.96 29.48 3.72
C GLU A 751 -8.65 30.87 3.78
N SER A 752 -9.10 31.34 4.95
CA SER A 752 -9.84 32.62 5.04
C SER A 752 -9.26 33.70 5.96
N LEU A 753 -8.14 33.45 6.65
CA LEU A 753 -7.59 34.40 7.65
C LEU A 753 -6.24 35.03 7.29
N GLU A 754 -5.55 34.61 6.23
CA GLU A 754 -4.28 35.26 5.81
C GLU A 754 -4.45 36.37 4.75
N GLY A 755 -5.68 36.72 4.38
CA GLY A 755 -5.99 37.71 3.34
C GLY A 755 -6.37 39.12 3.83
N ALA A 756 -6.34 39.39 5.14
CA ALA A 756 -6.77 40.68 5.71
C ALA A 756 -5.64 41.34 6.51
N GLN A 757 -4.53 41.65 5.84
CA GLN A 757 -3.58 42.62 6.36
C GLN A 757 -4.13 44.02 6.05
N GLU A 758 -4.68 44.67 7.08
CA GLU A 758 -5.18 46.04 7.04
C GLU A 758 -4.09 46.99 6.51
N VAL A 759 -4.41 47.65 5.40
CA VAL A 759 -3.84 48.95 5.06
C VAL A 759 -4.41 49.95 6.06
N MET A 760 -3.65 50.27 7.09
CA MET A 760 -3.84 51.52 7.85
C MET A 760 -2.93 52.58 7.24
N GLU A 761 -3.52 53.50 6.49
CA GLU A 761 -2.96 54.82 6.26
C GLU A 761 -2.95 55.57 7.61
N LEU A 762 -1.74 55.90 8.08
CA LEU A 762 -1.32 57.24 8.53
C LEU A 762 0.20 57.27 8.76
#